data_AF-A0A1G4Z2I0-F1
#
_entry.id   AF-A0A1G4Z2I0-F1
#
_cell.length_a   1.000
_cell.length_b   1.000
_cell.length_c   1.000
_cell.angle_alpha   90.00
_cell.angle_beta   90.00
_cell.angle_gamma   90.00
#
_symmetry.space_group_name_H-M   'P 1'
#
loop_
_entity.id
_entity.type
_entity.pdbx_description
1 polymer ?
#
loop_
_entity_poly.entity_id
_entity_poly.type
_entity_poly.pdbx_seq_one_letter_code
_entity_poly.pdbx_strand_id
1 'polypeptide(L)'
;MSAFRITGFSGLVPRLAKQLLGASQAQVATNCNLTSGDLRPRNGPLLVFAPVIANDIVSMFRMEKGGNEKWLAWDKDVDVARSPVVGNTSRRFYYTGDGEPRASEYDMATAGAGPYPSGCYVLGVAQPLNPPVVMAAGGAGPTVTRSYVYTFVTQWGEESAPSPASPVTTGKDDGTWALSGMDAAPPNTGAITGAVKDIPFGGQVEITLDTVYGLRAHEKIRFTSVEGMTDLNGEFALVHVDPATSKVVISLSTTQVYTTGGAWVRAARHNTSGMTRRIYRTLTTSGGTTYHYVVTIPAITASYEDSTHDEEVALGEMLPSTNWSMPPADMKGITILANGVAAGFAGNEILFSEPFKPYAWPTAYRQTYDQDIVAIAVTGTTLVGMTEGNPFTITGVDPVTMGGGMEKLGVAWPCMAKRGVASFAFGIGYPAPQGMVMIGANSDIVTKDLFTQREWAELNPATFIGTSADNRYYAGYTANDSSLMFVIDKAESASFIKVNQNITAIWADPATGKLYVAVDRKIYEWEGDAGTKLTYEWKSRKFITAPPVNYGAAKIDADFDMPEMEAASAQSSYDAAIAANQALITNGMMNDGLADSCLAEYEIGGDAMQDIPPLAIDSLQFQLWADGALKFTRQVRNSRAFRLPAGYKSDNVEIVLSGNVKVTGVVLAETMDGLKQA
;
A
#
# COMPACT_ATOMS: atom_id res chain seq x y z
N MET A 1 -53.93 -22.82 5.24
CA MET A 1 -53.41 -21.67 4.48
C MET A 1 -51.93 -21.64 4.70
N SER A 2 -51.15 -21.82 3.64
CA SER A 2 -49.70 -21.66 3.71
C SER A 2 -49.38 -20.16 3.62
N ALA A 3 -48.72 -19.67 4.65
CA ALA A 3 -48.07 -18.37 4.66
C ALA A 3 -46.63 -18.61 5.07
N PHE A 4 -45.70 -17.88 4.47
CA PHE A 4 -44.30 -17.92 4.89
C PHE A 4 -43.77 -16.50 5.01
N ARG A 5 -42.92 -16.33 6.01
CA ARG A 5 -42.27 -15.08 6.34
C ARG A 5 -40.78 -15.26 6.20
N ILE A 6 -40.14 -14.31 5.54
CA ILE A 6 -38.69 -14.15 5.53
C ILE A 6 -38.38 -13.11 6.61
N THR A 7 -37.67 -13.56 7.64
CA THR A 7 -37.07 -12.73 8.69
C THR A 7 -35.60 -13.12 8.80
N GLY A 8 -34.70 -12.14 8.91
CA GLY A 8 -33.26 -12.39 8.82
C GLY A 8 -32.84 -12.55 7.36
N PHE A 9 -32.21 -11.53 6.80
CA PHE A 9 -31.56 -11.54 5.49
C PHE A 9 -30.07 -11.85 5.67
N SER A 10 -29.50 -12.64 4.78
CA SER A 10 -28.10 -13.07 4.81
C SER A 10 -27.50 -13.08 3.40
N GLY A 11 -26.16 -13.16 3.31
CA GLY A 11 -25.41 -13.01 2.07
C GLY A 11 -25.46 -14.23 1.15
N LEU A 12 -24.61 -14.21 0.14
CA LEU A 12 -24.46 -15.32 -0.82
C LEU A 12 -23.60 -16.44 -0.22
N VAL A 13 -23.91 -17.68 -0.63
CA VAL A 13 -23.04 -18.85 -0.46
C VAL A 13 -22.88 -19.54 -1.81
N PRO A 14 -21.92 -19.09 -2.65
CA PRO A 14 -21.77 -19.58 -4.03
C PRO A 14 -21.65 -21.10 -4.14
N ARG A 15 -20.94 -21.74 -3.21
CA ARG A 15 -20.72 -23.19 -3.18
C ARG A 15 -22.01 -24.02 -3.14
N LEU A 16 -23.10 -23.48 -2.61
CA LEU A 16 -24.36 -24.20 -2.47
C LEU A 16 -25.27 -23.95 -3.68
N ALA A 17 -25.88 -25.03 -4.19
CA ALA A 17 -26.93 -24.91 -5.18
C ALA A 17 -28.11 -24.08 -4.63
N LYS A 18 -28.78 -23.32 -5.50
CA LYS A 18 -29.89 -22.39 -5.17
C LYS A 18 -31.00 -22.96 -4.27
N GLN A 19 -31.20 -24.27 -4.31
CA GLN A 19 -32.21 -25.01 -3.53
C GLN A 19 -31.72 -25.48 -2.16
N LEU A 20 -30.40 -25.58 -1.96
CA LEU A 20 -29.75 -25.98 -0.72
C LEU A 20 -29.38 -24.78 0.17
N LEU A 21 -29.65 -23.56 -0.31
CA LEU A 21 -29.51 -22.34 0.48
C LEU A 21 -30.47 -22.34 1.66
N GLY A 22 -29.98 -21.88 2.81
CA GLY A 22 -30.79 -21.63 4.01
C GLY A 22 -31.89 -20.60 3.75
N ALA A 23 -32.94 -20.61 4.57
CA ALA A 23 -34.12 -19.76 4.36
C ALA A 23 -33.81 -18.25 4.26
N SER A 24 -32.76 -17.80 4.95
CA SER A 24 -32.29 -16.42 5.01
C SER A 24 -31.22 -16.07 3.97
N GLN A 25 -30.65 -17.06 3.27
CA GLN A 25 -29.52 -16.86 2.36
C GLN A 25 -29.97 -16.36 0.98
N ALA A 26 -29.08 -15.61 0.34
CA ALA A 26 -29.33 -14.97 -0.94
C ALA A 26 -28.74 -15.75 -2.12
N GLN A 27 -29.43 -15.69 -3.25
CA GLN A 27 -28.85 -15.99 -4.56
C GLN A 27 -28.11 -14.78 -5.15
N VAL A 28 -28.56 -13.57 -4.81
CA VAL A 28 -27.97 -12.29 -5.21
C VAL A 28 -28.01 -11.39 -3.99
N ALA A 29 -26.91 -10.77 -3.63
CA ALA A 29 -26.85 -9.73 -2.60
C ALA A 29 -25.79 -8.70 -3.05
N THR A 30 -26.28 -7.56 -3.54
CA THR A 30 -25.45 -6.50 -4.10
C THR A 30 -25.74 -5.18 -3.38
N ASN A 31 -24.71 -4.41 -3.02
CA ASN A 31 -24.79 -3.10 -2.35
C ASN A 31 -25.62 -3.08 -1.05
N CYS A 32 -25.79 -4.23 -0.39
CA CYS A 32 -26.55 -4.33 0.84
C CYS A 32 -25.66 -4.51 2.08
N ASN A 33 -26.17 -4.08 3.22
CA ASN A 33 -25.67 -4.39 4.54
C ASN A 33 -26.69 -5.29 5.26
N LEU A 34 -26.22 -6.44 5.74
CA LEU A 34 -27.05 -7.52 6.28
C LEU A 34 -26.71 -7.86 7.75
N THR A 35 -25.78 -7.16 8.38
CA THR A 35 -25.20 -7.52 9.69
C THR A 35 -26.23 -7.60 10.83
N SER A 36 -27.31 -6.81 10.77
CA SER A 36 -28.37 -6.85 11.79
C SER A 36 -29.48 -7.87 11.49
N GLY A 37 -29.36 -8.64 10.40
CA GLY A 37 -30.43 -9.49 9.88
C GLY A 37 -31.55 -8.73 9.14
N ASP A 38 -31.49 -7.40 9.09
CA ASP A 38 -32.32 -6.56 8.21
C ASP A 38 -31.59 -6.32 6.89
N LEU A 39 -32.34 -6.10 5.81
CA LEU A 39 -31.77 -5.65 4.53
C LEU A 39 -31.66 -4.13 4.53
N ARG A 40 -30.42 -3.61 4.56
CA ARG A 40 -30.15 -2.16 4.53
C ARG A 40 -29.34 -1.79 3.28
N PRO A 41 -29.56 -0.59 2.72
CA PRO A 41 -28.64 -0.03 1.74
C PRO A 41 -27.29 0.28 2.39
N ARG A 42 -26.25 0.31 1.56
CA ARG A 42 -24.95 0.88 1.91
C ARG A 42 -24.95 2.37 1.60
N ASN A 43 -24.20 3.14 2.38
CA ASN A 43 -24.01 4.56 2.11
C ASN A 43 -23.07 4.76 0.91
N GLY A 44 -23.18 5.92 0.26
CA GLY A 44 -22.31 6.29 -0.85
C GLY A 44 -20.91 6.69 -0.39
N PRO A 45 -19.93 6.64 -1.30
CA PRO A 45 -18.59 7.14 -1.04
C PRO A 45 -18.58 8.69 -0.99
N LEU A 46 -17.86 9.29 -0.04
CA LEU A 46 -17.69 10.73 0.09
C LEU A 46 -16.34 11.17 -0.49
N LEU A 47 -16.30 12.14 -1.41
CA LEU A 47 -15.04 12.65 -1.97
C LEU A 47 -14.21 13.35 -0.89
N VAL A 48 -12.96 12.91 -0.69
CA VAL A 48 -12.03 13.47 0.31
C VAL A 48 -10.91 14.24 -0.36
N PHE A 49 -10.33 13.70 -1.44
CA PHE A 49 -9.18 14.31 -2.09
C PHE A 49 -9.07 13.97 -3.57
N ALA A 50 -8.65 14.93 -4.39
CA ALA A 50 -8.34 14.75 -5.81
C ALA A 50 -6.84 15.02 -6.05
N PRO A 51 -5.98 13.99 -6.01
CA PRO A 51 -4.55 14.17 -6.25
C PRO A 51 -4.27 14.57 -7.70
N VAL A 52 -3.20 15.35 -7.90
CA VAL A 52 -2.61 15.56 -9.24
C VAL A 52 -1.84 14.30 -9.61
N ILE A 53 -2.42 13.43 -10.42
CA ILE A 53 -1.80 12.16 -10.84
C ILE A 53 -2.20 11.83 -12.29
N ALA A 54 -1.26 11.27 -13.06
CA ALA A 54 -1.47 11.00 -14.48
C ALA A 54 -2.28 9.71 -14.73
N ASN A 55 -2.04 8.68 -13.92
CA ASN A 55 -2.65 7.36 -14.04
C ASN A 55 -3.50 7.03 -12.80
N ASP A 56 -4.23 5.92 -12.85
CA ASP A 56 -5.02 5.44 -11.73
C ASP A 56 -4.19 5.26 -10.46
N ILE A 57 -4.80 5.58 -9.31
CA ILE A 57 -4.17 5.42 -8.01
C ILE A 57 -4.08 3.93 -7.70
N VAL A 58 -2.87 3.44 -7.47
CA VAL A 58 -2.55 2.04 -7.11
C VAL A 58 -2.27 1.92 -5.61
N SER A 59 -1.62 2.92 -5.02
CA SER A 59 -1.36 3.00 -3.58
C SER A 59 -1.67 4.41 -3.05
N MET A 60 -2.15 4.50 -1.81
CA MET A 60 -2.44 5.76 -1.15
C MET A 60 -2.02 5.72 0.32
N PHE A 61 -1.70 6.88 0.90
CA PHE A 61 -1.33 6.99 2.30
C PHE A 61 -1.74 8.33 2.90
N ARG A 62 -2.46 8.27 4.03
CA ARG A 62 -2.92 9.45 4.78
C ARG A 62 -1.88 9.92 5.78
N MET A 63 -1.63 11.22 5.79
CA MET A 63 -0.78 11.89 6.77
C MET A 63 -1.47 13.09 7.40
N GLU A 64 -1.18 13.34 8.68
CA GLU A 64 -1.72 14.48 9.42
C GLU A 64 -0.66 15.10 10.33
N LYS A 65 -0.54 16.43 10.26
CA LYS A 65 0.33 17.22 11.15
C LYS A 65 -0.34 18.55 11.50
N GLY A 66 -0.56 18.78 12.79
CA GLY A 66 -1.13 20.04 13.30
C GLY A 66 -2.55 20.33 12.80
N GLY A 67 -3.39 19.29 12.63
CA GLY A 67 -4.75 19.42 12.10
C GLY A 67 -4.85 19.59 10.59
N ASN A 68 -3.72 19.64 9.87
CA ASN A 68 -3.70 19.61 8.41
C ASN A 68 -3.53 18.18 7.91
N GLU A 69 -4.51 17.72 7.14
CA GLU A 69 -4.51 16.42 6.49
C GLU A 69 -3.99 16.52 5.06
N LYS A 70 -3.17 15.55 4.67
CA LYS A 70 -2.63 15.39 3.32
C LYS A 70 -2.63 13.94 2.89
N TRP A 71 -2.83 13.73 1.61
CA TRP A 71 -2.84 12.41 0.97
C TRP A 71 -1.65 12.29 0.03
N LEU A 72 -0.90 11.21 0.19
CA LEU A 72 0.10 10.76 -0.77
C LEU A 72 -0.56 9.70 -1.68
N ALA A 73 -0.31 9.78 -2.98
CA ALA A 73 -0.89 8.88 -3.96
C ALA A 73 0.17 8.47 -5.00
N TRP A 74 0.18 7.18 -5.35
CA TRP A 74 1.09 6.62 -6.34
C TRP A 74 0.31 5.84 -7.39
N ASP A 75 0.78 5.89 -8.63
CA ASP A 75 0.31 5.08 -9.75
C ASP A 75 1.01 3.71 -9.83
N LYS A 76 1.68 3.34 -8.74
CA LYS A 76 2.46 2.12 -8.59
C LYS A 76 2.17 1.50 -7.24
N ASP A 77 2.44 0.20 -7.14
CA ASP A 77 2.33 -0.54 -5.88
C ASP A 77 3.47 -0.16 -4.94
N VAL A 78 3.13 0.66 -3.95
CA VAL A 78 4.04 1.19 -2.92
C VAL A 78 3.58 0.74 -1.54
N ASP A 79 4.53 0.22 -0.75
CA ASP A 79 4.36 -0.10 0.66
C ASP A 79 4.90 1.05 1.51
N VAL A 80 4.17 1.46 2.55
CA VAL A 80 4.53 2.58 3.41
C VAL A 80 4.56 2.13 4.87
N ALA A 81 5.65 2.44 5.57
CA ALA A 81 5.83 2.16 6.99
C ALA A 81 6.10 3.46 7.77
N ARG A 82 5.36 3.70 8.86
CA ARG A 82 5.54 4.87 9.73
C ARG A 82 6.77 4.69 10.62
N SER A 83 7.54 5.75 10.87
CA SER A 83 8.74 5.61 11.71
C SER A 83 8.42 5.11 13.13
N PRO A 84 9.18 4.12 13.65
CA PRO A 84 8.97 3.55 14.99
C PRO A 84 9.61 4.39 16.09
N VAL A 85 10.35 5.45 15.73
CA VAL A 85 11.12 6.28 16.67
C VAL A 85 10.16 7.12 17.52
N VAL A 86 10.41 7.13 18.83
CA VAL A 86 9.67 7.95 19.79
C VAL A 86 9.79 9.43 19.44
N GLY A 87 8.71 10.20 19.60
CA GLY A 87 8.75 11.64 19.37
C GLY A 87 8.83 12.03 17.90
N ASN A 88 8.27 11.21 17.00
CA ASN A 88 8.19 11.48 15.55
C ASN A 88 7.26 12.68 15.22
N THR A 89 7.64 13.89 15.63
CA THR A 89 6.90 15.15 15.41
C THR A 89 6.89 15.58 13.95
N SER A 90 7.96 15.27 13.21
CA SER A 90 8.03 15.48 11.75
C SER A 90 7.16 14.51 10.93
N ARG A 91 6.58 13.48 11.57
CA ARG A 91 5.82 12.40 10.91
C ARG A 91 6.64 11.69 9.82
N ARG A 92 7.89 11.35 10.11
CA ARG A 92 8.76 10.56 9.22
C ARG A 92 8.13 9.21 8.89
N PHE A 93 8.26 8.81 7.63
CA PHE A 93 7.82 7.54 7.09
C PHE A 93 8.82 7.04 6.06
N TYR A 94 8.75 5.74 5.78
CA TYR A 94 9.61 5.03 4.84
C TYR A 94 8.71 4.31 3.84
N TYR A 95 9.15 4.20 2.60
CA TYR A 95 8.36 3.53 1.57
C TYR A 95 9.25 2.84 0.53
N THR A 96 8.71 1.76 -0.05
CA THR A 96 9.35 0.97 -1.11
C THR A 96 8.36 0.66 -2.21
N GLY A 97 8.84 0.37 -3.43
CA GLY A 97 8.01 0.06 -4.60
C GLY A 97 8.03 1.12 -5.71
N ASP A 98 8.44 2.36 -5.41
CA ASP A 98 8.67 3.42 -6.41
C ASP A 98 10.16 3.61 -6.76
N GLY A 99 10.85 2.51 -7.08
CA GLY A 99 12.32 2.50 -7.27
C GLY A 99 13.03 2.09 -5.99
N GLU A 100 14.14 2.76 -5.68
CA GLU A 100 14.89 2.51 -4.45
C GLU A 100 14.10 2.79 -3.17
N PRO A 101 14.43 2.13 -2.04
CA PRO A 101 13.85 2.44 -0.74
C PRO A 101 14.06 3.92 -0.37
N ARG A 102 12.99 4.57 0.06
CA ARG A 102 12.95 6.03 0.29
C ARG A 102 12.42 6.36 1.67
N ALA A 103 12.81 7.53 2.16
CA ALA A 103 12.37 8.13 3.41
C ALA A 103 11.89 9.56 3.14
N SER A 104 10.85 9.99 3.84
CA SER A 104 10.41 11.39 3.81
C SER A 104 9.72 11.78 5.11
N GLU A 105 9.43 13.07 5.25
CA GLU A 105 8.69 13.66 6.36
C GLU A 105 7.56 14.54 5.84
N TYR A 106 6.61 14.90 6.71
CA TYR A 106 5.38 15.58 6.29
C TYR A 106 5.64 16.84 5.46
N ASP A 107 6.50 17.75 5.94
CA ASP A 107 6.73 19.04 5.27
C ASP A 107 7.43 18.85 3.92
N MET A 108 8.31 17.85 3.80
CA MET A 108 9.03 17.53 2.56
C MET A 108 8.14 16.83 1.55
N ALA A 109 7.34 15.85 1.98
CA ALA A 109 6.45 15.09 1.12
C ALA A 109 5.28 15.94 0.59
N THR A 110 4.88 16.98 1.33
CA THR A 110 3.70 17.80 1.01
C THR A 110 4.05 19.22 0.54
N ALA A 111 5.33 19.46 0.22
CA ALA A 111 5.78 20.74 -0.30
C ALA A 111 5.20 21.05 -1.68
N GLY A 112 4.80 22.30 -1.92
CA GLY A 112 4.27 22.74 -3.21
C GLY A 112 2.86 22.22 -3.53
N ALA A 113 2.49 22.29 -4.81
CA ALA A 113 1.14 21.95 -5.29
C ALA A 113 0.90 20.45 -5.55
N GLY A 114 1.89 19.58 -5.31
CA GLY A 114 1.86 18.17 -5.69
C GLY A 114 2.50 17.91 -7.06
N PRO A 115 2.53 16.65 -7.55
CA PRO A 115 2.05 15.42 -6.90
C PRO A 115 2.73 15.15 -5.55
N TYR A 116 2.03 14.48 -4.63
CA TYR A 116 2.58 14.08 -3.34
C TYR A 116 2.85 12.57 -3.30
N PRO A 117 4.03 12.12 -2.83
CA PRO A 117 5.09 12.91 -2.21
C PRO A 117 5.90 13.74 -3.22
N SER A 118 6.11 15.02 -2.94
CA SER A 118 6.89 15.92 -3.81
C SER A 118 8.39 15.90 -3.54
N GLY A 119 8.80 15.45 -2.36
CA GLY A 119 10.20 15.33 -1.96
C GLY A 119 10.47 14.09 -1.12
N CYS A 120 11.67 13.52 -1.29
CA CYS A 120 12.14 12.38 -0.52
C CYS A 120 13.67 12.28 -0.52
N TYR A 121 14.19 11.49 0.42
CA TYR A 121 15.57 11.01 0.43
C TYR A 121 15.61 9.50 0.20
N VAL A 122 16.76 9.01 -0.26
CA VAL A 122 17.05 7.57 -0.25
C VAL A 122 17.14 7.08 1.19
N LEU A 123 16.64 5.87 1.47
CA LEU A 123 16.74 5.26 2.79
C LEU A 123 18.16 4.73 3.02
N GLY A 124 18.75 5.09 4.15
CA GLY A 124 20.13 4.73 4.50
C GLY A 124 21.13 5.84 4.19
N VAL A 125 22.37 5.65 4.64
CA VAL A 125 23.47 6.60 4.45
C VAL A 125 24.61 5.88 3.73
N ALA A 126 25.10 6.44 2.62
CA ALA A 126 26.22 5.85 1.89
C ALA A 126 27.49 5.87 2.75
N GLN A 127 28.22 4.77 2.74
CA GLN A 127 29.51 4.69 3.41
C GLN A 127 30.58 5.50 2.67
N PRO A 128 31.60 6.03 3.37
CA PRO A 128 32.82 6.50 2.73
C PRO A 128 33.58 5.32 2.07
N LEU A 129 34.28 5.60 0.97
CA LEU A 129 35.03 4.60 0.20
C LEU A 129 36.54 4.68 0.42
N ASN A 130 37.08 5.85 0.77
CA ASN A 130 38.52 6.04 0.92
C ASN A 130 38.93 6.03 2.40
N PRO A 131 40.00 5.30 2.77
CA PRO A 131 40.55 5.35 4.12
C PRO A 131 41.18 6.73 4.40
N PRO A 132 41.14 7.22 5.65
CA PRO A 132 41.87 8.44 5.99
C PRO A 132 43.38 8.22 5.86
N VAL A 133 44.08 9.21 5.34
CA VAL A 133 45.55 9.27 5.36
C VAL A 133 45.98 9.86 6.68
N VAL A 134 46.85 9.15 7.42
CA VAL A 134 47.26 9.51 8.78
C VAL A 134 48.76 9.80 8.82
N MET A 135 49.14 10.93 9.41
CA MET A 135 50.53 11.29 9.68
C MET A 135 50.68 11.69 11.15
N ALA A 136 51.50 10.96 11.90
CA ALA A 136 51.83 11.29 13.28
C ALA A 136 53.10 12.16 13.34
N ALA A 137 53.08 13.22 14.15
CA ALA A 137 54.22 14.10 14.36
C ALA A 137 54.28 14.63 15.80
N GLY A 138 55.49 14.89 16.29
CA GLY A 138 55.72 15.45 17.62
C GLY A 138 55.42 14.49 18.77
N GLY A 139 55.35 15.05 19.98
CA GLY A 139 55.14 14.32 21.24
C GLY A 139 56.43 13.82 21.91
N ALA A 140 56.35 13.61 23.22
CA ALA A 140 57.42 13.06 24.05
C ALA A 140 56.99 11.81 24.86
N GLY A 141 55.70 11.48 24.86
CA GLY A 141 55.14 10.39 25.63
C GLY A 141 55.41 9.00 25.05
N PRO A 142 54.74 7.96 25.59
CA PRO A 142 54.88 6.58 25.12
C PRO A 142 54.51 6.44 23.64
N THR A 143 55.14 5.46 23.01
CA THR A 143 54.83 5.11 21.63
C THR A 143 53.53 4.32 21.59
N VAL A 144 52.57 4.79 20.80
CA VAL A 144 51.28 4.13 20.56
C VAL A 144 51.07 3.89 19.09
N THR A 145 50.18 2.96 18.80
CA THR A 145 49.81 2.56 17.45
C THR A 145 48.31 2.78 17.27
N ARG A 146 47.94 3.56 16.25
CA ARG A 146 46.55 3.97 16.00
C ARG A 146 46.15 3.65 14.55
N SER A 147 44.88 3.30 14.39
CA SER A 147 44.17 3.24 13.12
C SER A 147 42.89 4.07 13.25
N TYR A 148 42.48 4.75 12.17
CA TYR A 148 41.34 5.64 12.13
C TYR A 148 40.30 5.18 11.10
N VAL A 149 39.04 5.41 11.43
CA VAL A 149 37.90 5.30 10.51
C VAL A 149 37.01 6.52 10.69
N TYR A 150 36.16 6.80 9.71
CA TYR A 150 35.13 7.83 9.83
C TYR A 150 33.80 7.37 9.26
N THR A 151 32.70 7.92 9.76
CA THR A 151 31.33 7.67 9.31
C THR A 151 30.67 8.98 8.93
N PHE A 152 29.66 8.94 8.06
CA PHE A 152 28.82 10.10 7.79
C PHE A 152 27.57 10.07 8.66
N VAL A 153 27.13 11.25 9.13
CA VAL A 153 25.91 11.43 9.91
C VAL A 153 25.03 12.50 9.27
N THR A 154 23.80 12.15 8.93
CA THR A 154 22.82 13.07 8.33
C THR A 154 22.27 14.05 9.36
N GLN A 155 21.61 15.13 8.91
CA GLN A 155 20.87 16.03 9.81
C GLN A 155 19.76 15.34 10.62
N TRP A 156 19.40 14.11 10.24
CA TRP A 156 18.42 13.28 10.93
C TRP A 156 19.04 12.36 12.00
N GLY A 157 20.35 12.44 12.23
CA GLY A 157 21.07 11.59 13.18
C GLY A 157 21.27 10.15 12.69
N GLU A 158 21.21 9.93 11.38
CA GLU A 158 21.40 8.62 10.76
C GLU A 158 22.87 8.46 10.41
N GLU A 159 23.49 7.38 10.84
CA GLU A 159 24.93 7.14 10.68
C GLU A 159 25.21 6.00 9.68
N SER A 160 26.22 6.17 8.84
CA SER A 160 26.67 5.16 7.87
C SER A 160 27.58 4.10 8.50
N ALA A 161 27.82 3.01 7.76
CA ALA A 161 28.99 2.16 7.97
C ALA A 161 30.30 2.98 7.86
N PRO A 162 31.39 2.55 8.54
CA PRO A 162 32.67 3.25 8.54
C PRO A 162 33.37 3.17 7.18
N SER A 163 34.23 4.15 6.91
CA SER A 163 35.26 4.06 5.88
C SER A 163 36.12 2.81 6.07
N PRO A 164 36.84 2.36 5.03
CA PRO A 164 37.99 1.48 5.25
C PRO A 164 38.94 2.09 6.29
N ALA A 165 39.57 1.22 7.09
CA ALA A 165 40.53 1.62 8.11
C ALA A 165 41.78 2.23 7.48
N SER A 166 42.32 3.28 8.10
CA SER A 166 43.63 3.79 7.74
C SER A 166 44.71 2.71 7.92
N PRO A 167 45.85 2.85 7.24
CA PRO A 167 47.04 2.11 7.63
C PRO A 167 47.36 2.34 9.11
N VAL A 168 47.74 1.26 9.78
CA VAL A 168 48.16 1.30 11.17
C VAL A 168 49.43 2.15 11.28
N THR A 169 49.35 3.25 12.03
CA THR A 169 50.43 4.24 12.13
C THR A 169 50.93 4.31 13.56
N THR A 170 52.25 4.39 13.73
CA THR A 170 52.90 4.48 15.05
C THR A 170 53.40 5.89 15.29
N GLY A 171 53.15 6.41 16.49
CA GLY A 171 53.49 7.77 16.89
C GLY A 171 53.52 7.90 18.41
N LYS A 172 53.50 9.14 18.89
CA LYS A 172 53.43 9.43 20.32
C LYS A 172 51.99 9.64 20.77
N ASP A 173 51.66 9.21 21.98
CA ASP A 173 50.31 9.34 22.57
C ASP A 173 49.88 10.80 22.71
N ASP A 174 50.83 11.67 23.08
CA ASP A 174 50.75 13.13 23.22
C ASP A 174 51.13 13.88 21.93
N GLY A 175 51.40 13.14 20.84
CA GLY A 175 51.69 13.71 19.53
C GLY A 175 50.44 14.19 18.79
N THR A 176 50.63 14.93 17.71
CA THR A 176 49.55 15.35 16.81
C THR A 176 49.43 14.36 15.66
N TRP A 177 48.20 13.95 15.36
CA TRP A 177 47.88 12.99 14.30
C TRP A 177 47.03 13.68 13.25
N ALA A 178 47.66 14.06 12.14
CA ALA A 178 46.99 14.73 11.04
C ALA A 178 46.29 13.70 10.14
N LEU A 179 44.96 13.84 10.02
CA LEU A 179 44.11 13.10 9.10
C LEU A 179 43.82 13.95 7.86
N SER A 180 43.88 13.32 6.68
CA SER A 180 43.53 13.93 5.40
C SER A 180 42.96 12.89 4.43
N GLY A 181 42.55 13.32 3.23
CA GLY A 181 42.07 12.41 2.17
C GLY A 181 40.71 11.76 2.47
N MET A 182 39.97 12.29 3.45
CA MET A 182 38.66 11.76 3.81
C MET A 182 37.57 12.27 2.84
N ASP A 183 36.70 11.38 2.38
CA ASP A 183 35.68 11.64 1.36
C ASP A 183 34.74 12.79 1.69
N ALA A 184 34.29 13.52 0.67
CA ALA A 184 33.12 14.39 0.78
C ALA A 184 31.82 13.57 0.76
N ALA A 185 30.70 14.18 1.15
CA ALA A 185 29.39 13.53 1.05
C ALA A 185 29.03 13.12 -0.39
N PRO A 186 28.27 12.04 -0.59
CA PRO A 186 27.90 11.57 -1.93
C PRO A 186 27.13 12.64 -2.72
N PRO A 187 27.50 12.90 -3.99
CA PRO A 187 26.85 13.93 -4.78
C PRO A 187 25.42 13.51 -5.17
N ASN A 188 24.53 14.51 -5.20
CA ASN A 188 23.15 14.36 -5.67
C ASN A 188 22.96 14.70 -7.14
N THR A 189 23.97 15.33 -7.74
CA THR A 189 24.00 15.80 -9.13
C THR A 189 25.42 15.71 -9.67
N GLY A 190 25.55 15.57 -10.98
CA GLY A 190 26.85 15.64 -11.67
C GLY A 190 26.69 15.78 -13.17
N ALA A 191 27.76 15.56 -13.90
CA ALA A 191 27.84 15.72 -15.36
C ALA A 191 27.95 14.37 -16.09
N ILE A 192 27.39 14.33 -17.30
CA ILE A 192 27.65 13.25 -18.26
C ILE A 192 28.89 13.63 -19.08
N THR A 193 29.84 12.72 -19.20
CA THR A 193 31.07 12.91 -19.97
C THR A 193 31.10 12.10 -21.27
N GLY A 194 30.20 11.12 -21.41
CA GLY A 194 30.01 10.36 -22.64
C GLY A 194 28.83 9.40 -22.54
N ALA A 195 28.27 8.98 -23.68
CA ALA A 195 27.32 7.88 -23.73
C ALA A 195 27.46 7.10 -25.03
N VAL A 196 27.27 5.79 -24.97
CA VAL A 196 27.38 4.87 -26.10
C VAL A 196 26.18 3.94 -26.11
N LYS A 197 25.45 3.91 -27.23
CA LYS A 197 24.32 3.02 -27.43
C LYS A 197 24.74 1.59 -27.73
N ASP A 198 23.83 0.67 -27.49
CA ASP A 198 23.94 -0.77 -27.76
C ASP A 198 25.14 -1.43 -27.03
N ILE A 199 25.51 -0.89 -25.86
CA ILE A 199 26.53 -1.44 -24.96
C ILE A 199 25.90 -1.59 -23.56
N PRO A 200 26.11 -2.74 -22.88
CA PRO A 200 26.82 -3.95 -23.32
C PRO A 200 26.04 -4.80 -24.34
N PHE A 201 24.73 -4.59 -24.47
CA PHE A 201 23.87 -5.30 -25.42
C PHE A 201 22.96 -4.32 -26.17
N GLY A 202 22.38 -4.78 -27.29
CA GLY A 202 21.40 -3.99 -28.04
C GLY A 202 20.21 -3.59 -27.16
N GLY A 203 19.78 -2.34 -27.27
CA GLY A 203 18.69 -1.78 -26.45
C GLY A 203 19.11 -1.26 -25.06
N GLN A 204 20.42 -1.16 -24.81
CA GLN A 204 20.99 -0.52 -23.62
C GLN A 204 21.91 0.64 -24.01
N VAL A 205 22.11 1.57 -23.08
CA VAL A 205 23.07 2.66 -23.24
C VAL A 205 24.01 2.65 -22.04
N GLU A 206 25.32 2.64 -22.33
CA GLU A 206 26.38 2.83 -21.34
C GLU A 206 26.74 4.32 -21.29
N ILE A 207 26.69 4.91 -20.10
CA ILE A 207 26.89 6.34 -19.86
C ILE A 207 28.09 6.50 -18.92
N THR A 208 29.04 7.34 -19.32
CA THR A 208 30.17 7.74 -18.46
C THR A 208 29.80 9.01 -17.71
N LEU A 209 29.91 8.96 -16.39
CA LEU A 209 29.61 10.07 -15.48
C LEU A 209 30.92 10.66 -14.94
N ASP A 210 30.82 11.86 -14.37
CA ASP A 210 31.90 12.49 -13.58
C ASP A 210 32.21 11.72 -12.29
N THR A 211 31.20 11.05 -11.72
CA THR A 211 31.33 10.19 -10.55
C THR A 211 30.16 9.24 -10.44
N VAL A 212 30.39 8.06 -9.86
CA VAL A 212 29.34 7.11 -9.49
C VAL A 212 29.26 6.90 -7.98
N TYR A 213 29.89 7.77 -7.20
CA TYR A 213 29.92 7.63 -5.74
C TYR A 213 28.50 7.64 -5.15
N GLY A 214 28.15 6.55 -4.46
CA GLY A 214 26.85 6.34 -3.84
C GLY A 214 25.73 5.97 -4.81
N LEU A 215 26.02 5.74 -6.10
CA LEU A 215 25.06 5.18 -7.06
C LEU A 215 25.01 3.66 -6.93
N ARG A 216 23.81 3.09 -7.04
CA ARG A 216 23.60 1.64 -6.98
C ARG A 216 22.71 1.20 -8.13
N ALA A 217 22.89 -0.04 -8.59
CA ALA A 217 21.94 -0.65 -9.53
C ALA A 217 20.52 -0.58 -8.95
N HIS A 218 19.51 -0.45 -9.81
CA HIS A 218 18.10 -0.22 -9.51
C HIS A 218 17.71 1.18 -9.01
N GLU A 219 18.65 2.06 -8.67
CA GLU A 219 18.32 3.46 -8.36
C GLU A 219 17.84 4.22 -9.60
N LYS A 220 16.90 5.14 -9.41
CA LYS A 220 16.43 6.04 -10.47
C LYS A 220 17.25 7.33 -10.54
N ILE A 221 17.68 7.67 -11.74
CA ILE A 221 18.38 8.92 -12.06
C ILE A 221 17.65 9.62 -13.20
N ARG A 222 17.57 10.95 -13.11
CA ARG A 222 17.13 11.81 -14.20
C ARG A 222 18.32 12.40 -14.94
N PHE A 223 18.34 12.23 -16.25
CA PHE A 223 19.28 12.90 -17.15
C PHE A 223 18.60 14.07 -17.85
N THR A 224 19.34 15.16 -18.03
CA THR A 224 18.85 16.39 -18.67
C THR A 224 19.95 17.05 -19.48
N SER A 225 19.59 17.92 -20.42
CA SER A 225 20.53 18.70 -21.24
C SER A 225 21.52 17.85 -22.06
N VAL A 226 21.13 16.64 -22.46
CA VAL A 226 21.91 15.77 -23.35
C VAL A 226 21.67 16.17 -24.80
N GLU A 227 22.75 16.39 -25.55
CA GLU A 227 22.71 16.73 -26.98
C GLU A 227 23.11 15.53 -27.85
N GLY A 228 22.46 15.40 -29.01
CA GLY A 228 22.68 14.31 -29.98
C GLY A 228 21.95 13.01 -29.64
N MET A 229 21.70 12.74 -28.35
CA MET A 229 20.89 11.63 -27.84
C MET A 229 19.77 12.18 -26.94
N THR A 230 18.79 12.85 -27.54
CA THR A 230 17.77 13.61 -26.80
C THR A 230 16.78 12.73 -26.05
N ASP A 231 16.60 11.48 -26.48
CA ASP A 231 15.80 10.46 -25.80
C ASP A 231 16.42 9.98 -24.49
N LEU A 232 17.70 10.28 -24.24
CA LEU A 232 18.32 10.11 -22.93
C LEU A 232 17.81 11.14 -21.91
N ASN A 233 17.18 12.24 -22.33
CA ASN A 233 16.62 13.23 -21.40
C ASN A 233 15.33 12.68 -20.78
N GLY A 234 15.45 12.07 -19.60
CA GLY A 234 14.36 11.40 -18.91
C GLY A 234 14.82 10.78 -17.60
N GLU A 235 13.92 10.05 -16.95
CA GLU A 235 14.21 9.31 -15.72
C GLU A 235 14.35 7.81 -16.02
N PHE A 236 15.45 7.22 -15.58
CA PHE A 236 15.79 5.82 -15.86
C PHE A 236 16.28 5.12 -14.60
N ALA A 237 15.94 3.84 -14.47
CA ALA A 237 16.54 2.96 -13.47
C ALA A 237 17.90 2.45 -13.98
N LEU A 238 18.91 2.49 -13.12
CA LEU A 238 20.22 1.94 -13.42
C LEU A 238 20.16 0.41 -13.48
N VAL A 239 20.64 -0.18 -14.57
CA VAL A 239 20.81 -1.63 -14.70
C VAL A 239 22.10 -2.07 -14.03
N HIS A 240 23.17 -1.30 -14.21
CA HIS A 240 24.49 -1.60 -13.68
C HIS A 240 25.25 -0.31 -13.35
N VAL A 241 26.16 -0.38 -12.39
CA VAL A 241 27.07 0.70 -12.00
C VAL A 241 28.47 0.11 -11.87
N ASP A 242 29.41 0.63 -12.66
CA ASP A 242 30.83 0.28 -12.59
C ASP A 242 31.63 1.41 -11.90
N PRO A 243 32.02 1.23 -10.62
CA PRO A 243 32.82 2.21 -9.90
C PRO A 243 34.24 2.38 -10.41
N ALA A 244 34.82 1.38 -11.11
CA ALA A 244 36.19 1.47 -11.59
C ALA A 244 36.33 2.41 -12.80
N THR A 245 35.29 2.47 -13.64
CA THR A 245 35.28 3.27 -14.86
C THR A 245 34.33 4.48 -14.81
N SER A 246 33.63 4.67 -13.69
CA SER A 246 32.57 5.69 -13.53
C SER A 246 31.48 5.58 -14.59
N LYS A 247 31.11 4.35 -14.93
CA LYS A 247 30.10 4.06 -15.95
C LYS A 247 28.83 3.51 -15.34
N VAL A 248 27.71 3.83 -15.96
CA VAL A 248 26.39 3.28 -15.62
C VAL A 248 25.71 2.77 -16.88
N VAL A 249 24.84 1.77 -16.73
CA VAL A 249 24.06 1.20 -17.83
C VAL A 249 22.58 1.42 -17.57
N ILE A 250 21.84 1.82 -18.59
CA ILE A 250 20.38 1.91 -18.57
C ILE A 250 19.75 1.13 -19.72
N SER A 251 18.48 0.77 -19.57
CA SER A 251 17.67 0.21 -20.66
C SER A 251 17.06 1.34 -21.49
N LEU A 252 17.62 1.58 -22.68
CA LEU A 252 17.15 2.57 -23.64
C LEU A 252 17.51 2.08 -25.06
N SER A 253 16.49 1.81 -25.87
CA SER A 253 16.67 1.50 -27.29
C SER A 253 16.67 2.79 -28.09
N THR A 254 17.83 3.18 -28.63
CA THR A 254 17.98 4.43 -29.36
C THR A 254 18.74 4.26 -30.67
N THR A 255 18.30 4.99 -31.70
CA THR A 255 19.08 5.13 -32.95
C THR A 255 20.05 6.30 -32.89
N GLN A 256 19.89 7.19 -31.89
CA GLN A 256 20.60 8.45 -31.75
C GLN A 256 22.03 8.25 -31.23
N VAL A 257 22.88 9.27 -31.39
CA VAL A 257 24.30 9.20 -31.01
C VAL A 257 24.63 10.41 -30.16
N TYR A 258 25.18 10.15 -28.98
CA TYR A 258 25.61 11.19 -28.05
C TYR A 258 26.66 12.08 -28.70
N THR A 259 26.50 13.39 -28.54
CA THR A 259 27.48 14.37 -29.05
C THR A 259 28.20 15.07 -27.91
N THR A 260 27.46 15.72 -27.01
CA THR A 260 28.03 16.43 -25.86
C THR A 260 26.96 16.74 -24.80
N GLY A 261 27.39 17.37 -23.72
CA GLY A 261 26.52 17.86 -22.65
C GLY A 261 25.94 16.75 -21.79
N GLY A 262 24.93 17.12 -21.02
CA GLY A 262 24.24 16.22 -20.10
C GLY A 262 24.59 16.46 -18.64
N ALA A 263 23.56 16.48 -17.81
CA ALA A 263 23.66 16.48 -16.36
C ALA A 263 22.76 15.38 -15.81
N TRP A 264 23.18 14.79 -14.69
CA TRP A 264 22.41 13.79 -13.97
C TRP A 264 22.00 14.29 -12.59
N VAL A 265 20.81 13.88 -12.15
CA VAL A 265 20.24 14.21 -10.84
C VAL A 265 19.56 12.96 -10.27
N ARG A 266 19.81 12.61 -9.01
CA ARG A 266 19.12 11.48 -8.37
C ARG A 266 17.62 11.76 -8.22
N ALA A 267 16.79 10.75 -8.49
CA ALA A 267 15.36 10.85 -8.21
C ALA A 267 15.10 10.95 -6.69
N ALA A 268 15.70 10.06 -5.89
CA ALA A 268 15.82 10.22 -4.44
C ALA A 268 17.22 10.68 -4.05
N ARG A 269 17.29 11.84 -3.40
CA ARG A 269 18.57 12.44 -3.00
C ARG A 269 19.12 11.76 -1.74
N HIS A 270 20.44 11.73 -1.59
CA HIS A 270 21.07 11.54 -0.29
C HIS A 270 20.83 12.77 0.58
N ASN A 271 20.57 12.54 1.87
CA ASN A 271 20.36 13.58 2.87
C ASN A 271 21.69 14.21 3.29
N THR A 272 22.31 14.99 2.39
CA THR A 272 23.64 15.58 2.59
C THR A 272 23.60 17.01 3.15
N SER A 273 22.41 17.60 3.26
CA SER A 273 22.23 18.91 3.90
C SER A 273 22.62 18.85 5.38
N GLY A 274 23.54 19.71 5.80
CA GLY A 274 24.02 19.74 7.19
C GLY A 274 24.74 18.47 7.65
N MET A 275 25.18 17.63 6.70
CA MET A 275 25.84 16.36 7.03
C MET A 275 27.14 16.60 7.78
N THR A 276 27.38 15.80 8.80
CA THR A 276 28.63 15.77 9.56
C THR A 276 29.34 14.44 9.35
N ARG A 277 30.59 14.35 9.79
CA ARG A 277 31.32 13.08 9.87
C ARG A 277 31.84 12.88 11.28
N ARG A 278 31.81 11.65 11.76
CA ARG A 278 32.38 11.26 13.05
C ARG A 278 33.69 10.51 12.81
N ILE A 279 34.73 10.87 13.54
CA ILE A 279 36.05 10.23 13.46
C ILE A 279 36.20 9.32 14.66
N TYR A 280 36.68 8.10 14.40
CA TYR A 280 36.97 7.10 15.41
C TYR A 280 38.41 6.64 15.29
N ARG A 281 39.03 6.26 16.41
CA ARG A 281 40.37 5.69 16.44
C ARG A 281 40.44 4.44 17.30
N THR A 282 41.37 3.55 16.99
CA THR A 282 41.60 2.35 17.78
C THR A 282 42.15 2.68 19.17
N LEU A 283 41.56 2.11 20.21
CA LEU A 283 42.16 1.99 21.53
C LEU A 283 42.34 0.51 21.85
N THR A 284 43.49 0.15 22.40
CA THR A 284 43.76 -1.23 22.83
C THR A 284 43.66 -1.31 24.33
N THR A 285 42.69 -2.09 24.80
CA THR A 285 42.51 -2.41 26.22
C THR A 285 42.78 -3.89 26.46
N SER A 286 42.76 -4.32 27.72
CA SER A 286 42.86 -5.75 28.06
C SER A 286 41.73 -6.61 27.47
N GLY A 287 40.63 -5.99 27.00
CA GLY A 287 39.49 -6.65 26.37
C GLY A 287 39.55 -6.72 24.83
N GLY A 288 40.56 -6.12 24.19
CA GLY A 288 40.71 -6.08 22.74
C GLY A 288 40.97 -4.68 22.18
N THR A 289 41.07 -4.59 20.85
CA THR A 289 41.23 -3.33 20.11
C THR A 289 39.90 -2.93 19.48
N THR A 290 39.36 -1.78 19.89
CA THR A 290 38.06 -1.26 19.44
C THR A 290 38.18 0.18 18.96
N TYR A 291 37.29 0.60 18.04
CA TYR A 291 37.22 1.98 17.57
C TYR A 291 36.38 2.83 18.52
N HIS A 292 36.96 3.91 19.03
CA HIS A 292 36.31 4.86 19.94
C HIS A 292 36.17 6.23 19.30
N TYR A 293 35.07 6.91 19.61
CA TYR A 293 34.75 8.24 19.12
C TYR A 293 35.78 9.29 19.55
N VAL A 294 36.25 10.08 18.60
CA VAL A 294 37.19 11.19 18.82
C VAL A 294 36.47 12.52 18.70
N VAL A 295 35.87 12.80 17.54
CA VAL A 295 35.30 14.10 17.22
C VAL A 295 34.24 14.01 16.12
N THR A 296 33.36 15.00 16.07
CA THR A 296 32.45 15.24 14.95
C THR A 296 32.88 16.52 14.23
N ILE A 297 33.08 16.45 12.91
CA ILE A 297 33.40 17.62 12.07
C ILE A 297 32.41 17.74 10.91
N PRO A 298 32.27 18.91 10.26
CA PRO A 298 31.43 19.03 9.07
C PRO A 298 31.85 18.07 7.95
N ALA A 299 30.88 17.49 7.21
CA ALA A 299 31.18 16.56 6.11
C ALA A 299 31.86 17.23 4.91
N ILE A 300 32.00 18.56 4.88
CA ILE A 300 32.80 19.28 3.88
C ILE A 300 34.29 19.37 4.24
N THR A 301 34.64 19.14 5.51
CA THR A 301 36.01 19.26 6.00
C THR A 301 36.75 17.95 5.80
N ALA A 302 37.74 17.93 4.90
CA ALA A 302 38.47 16.71 4.51
C ALA A 302 39.73 16.42 5.35
N SER A 303 40.03 17.26 6.35
CA SER A 303 41.19 17.10 7.23
C SER A 303 40.86 17.38 8.69
N TYR A 304 41.58 16.72 9.61
CA TYR A 304 41.45 16.94 11.05
C TYR A 304 42.80 16.69 11.72
N GLU A 305 43.15 17.48 12.73
CA GLU A 305 44.33 17.25 13.55
C GLU A 305 43.89 16.71 14.91
N ASP A 306 44.17 15.43 15.15
CA ASP A 306 43.87 14.77 16.42
C ASP A 306 45.01 14.96 17.41
N SER A 307 44.75 15.73 18.46
CA SER A 307 45.63 15.92 19.62
C SER A 307 44.98 15.45 20.93
N THR A 308 43.91 14.66 20.85
CA THR A 308 43.13 14.21 22.00
C THR A 308 43.86 13.07 22.71
N HIS A 309 43.93 13.09 24.04
CA HIS A 309 44.62 12.04 24.81
C HIS A 309 43.77 10.75 24.87
N ASP A 310 44.42 9.60 25.02
CA ASP A 310 43.74 8.28 25.02
C ASP A 310 42.72 8.16 26.17
N GLU A 311 42.96 8.79 27.32
CA GLU A 311 42.03 8.81 28.45
C GLU A 311 40.70 9.51 28.11
N GLU A 312 40.74 10.58 27.31
CA GLU A 312 39.53 11.29 26.89
C GLU A 312 38.76 10.50 25.82
N VAL A 313 39.47 9.90 24.87
CA VAL A 313 38.85 9.06 23.83
C VAL A 313 38.27 7.76 24.43
N ALA A 314 38.86 7.24 25.50
CA ALA A 314 38.34 6.06 26.20
C ALA A 314 36.97 6.30 26.86
N LEU A 315 36.63 7.55 27.17
CA LEU A 315 35.29 7.95 27.65
C LEU A 315 34.27 8.06 26.52
N GLY A 316 34.73 8.10 25.26
CA GLY A 316 33.90 8.16 24.07
C GLY A 316 33.21 6.83 23.75
N GLU A 317 32.09 6.92 23.02
CA GLU A 317 31.35 5.75 22.58
C GLU A 317 32.19 4.87 21.64
N MET A 318 32.06 3.54 21.79
CA MET A 318 32.59 2.60 20.82
C MET A 318 31.74 2.69 19.54
N LEU A 319 32.39 2.60 18.37
CA LEU A 319 31.74 2.63 17.05
C LEU A 319 30.55 1.65 16.99
N PRO A 320 29.31 2.16 16.97
CA PRO A 320 28.12 1.29 16.96
C PRO A 320 27.77 0.81 15.55
N SER A 321 28.23 1.53 14.52
CA SER A 321 27.75 1.48 13.14
C SER A 321 28.56 0.60 12.20
N THR A 322 29.41 -0.30 12.73
CA THR A 322 30.35 -1.13 11.96
C THR A 322 29.71 -1.84 10.76
N ASN A 323 28.45 -2.29 10.88
CA ASN A 323 27.72 -3.02 9.83
C ASN A 323 26.44 -2.29 9.37
N TRP A 324 26.31 -0.99 9.61
CA TRP A 324 25.11 -0.22 9.26
C TRP A 324 25.10 0.15 7.78
N SER A 325 24.82 -0.86 6.95
CA SER A 325 24.70 -0.71 5.50
C SER A 325 23.34 -0.16 5.10
N MET A 326 23.28 0.48 3.93
CA MET A 326 22.03 0.85 3.29
C MET A 326 21.22 -0.40 2.88
N PRO A 327 19.88 -0.33 2.81
CA PRO A 327 19.08 -1.41 2.22
C PRO A 327 19.43 -1.59 0.74
N PRO A 328 19.37 -2.81 0.19
CA PRO A 328 19.40 -3.03 -1.25
C PRO A 328 18.43 -2.12 -2.00
N ALA A 329 18.84 -1.63 -3.18
CA ALA A 329 18.05 -0.68 -3.96
C ALA A 329 16.82 -1.32 -4.63
N ASP A 330 16.75 -2.65 -4.69
CA ASP A 330 15.62 -3.43 -5.20
C ASP A 330 14.66 -3.93 -4.09
N MET A 331 14.91 -3.55 -2.82
CA MET A 331 14.08 -3.95 -1.69
C MET A 331 12.64 -3.41 -1.80
N LYS A 332 11.67 -4.28 -1.53
CA LYS A 332 10.21 -4.02 -1.56
C LYS A 332 9.54 -4.47 -0.26
N GLY A 333 8.26 -4.13 -0.07
CA GLY A 333 7.46 -4.66 1.04
C GLY A 333 7.78 -4.08 2.40
N ILE A 334 8.21 -2.81 2.51
CA ILE A 334 8.68 -2.31 3.81
C ILE A 334 7.57 -2.35 4.85
N THR A 335 7.86 -2.99 5.99
CA THR A 335 6.96 -3.10 7.13
C THR A 335 7.76 -2.99 8.42
N ILE A 336 7.10 -2.64 9.52
CA ILE A 336 7.75 -2.46 10.82
C ILE A 336 7.09 -3.36 11.84
N LEU A 337 7.91 -4.18 12.50
CA LEU A 337 7.49 -5.05 13.58
C LEU A 337 7.26 -4.25 14.86
N ALA A 338 6.46 -4.81 15.78
CA ALA A 338 6.10 -4.15 17.05
C ALA A 338 7.32 -3.81 17.95
N ASN A 339 8.46 -4.47 17.74
CA ASN A 339 9.74 -4.19 18.43
C ASN A 339 10.58 -3.09 17.76
N GLY A 340 10.08 -2.44 16.70
CA GLY A 340 10.77 -1.35 16.00
C GLY A 340 11.78 -1.81 14.94
N VAL A 341 11.87 -3.11 14.67
CA VAL A 341 12.68 -3.66 13.55
C VAL A 341 11.90 -3.45 12.25
N ALA A 342 12.52 -2.84 11.25
CA ALA A 342 11.97 -2.81 9.90
C ALA A 342 12.33 -4.10 9.16
N ALA A 343 11.40 -4.60 8.35
CA ALA A 343 11.59 -5.73 7.47
C ALA A 343 11.22 -5.36 6.04
N GLY A 344 11.90 -5.99 5.09
CA GLY A 344 11.66 -5.86 3.65
C GLY A 344 12.15 -7.12 2.96
N PHE A 345 11.91 -7.23 1.65
CA PHE A 345 12.38 -8.37 0.88
C PHE A 345 12.97 -7.95 -0.47
N ALA A 346 13.89 -8.74 -0.99
CA ALA A 346 14.47 -8.61 -2.33
C ALA A 346 14.61 -10.02 -2.94
N GLY A 347 13.86 -10.30 -4.00
CA GLY A 347 13.76 -11.65 -4.57
C GLY A 347 13.31 -12.68 -3.54
N ASN A 348 14.19 -13.62 -3.20
CA ASN A 348 13.98 -14.67 -2.21
C ASN A 348 14.63 -14.38 -0.85
N GLU A 349 15.19 -13.18 -0.63
CA GLU A 349 15.80 -12.79 0.66
C GLU A 349 14.86 -11.89 1.47
N ILE A 350 14.73 -12.21 2.77
CA ILE A 350 14.19 -11.31 3.79
C ILE A 350 15.33 -10.50 4.39
N LEU A 351 15.10 -9.21 4.53
CA LEU A 351 16.04 -8.22 5.05
C LEU A 351 15.47 -7.65 6.35
N PHE A 352 16.32 -7.43 7.35
CA PHE A 352 15.95 -6.80 8.61
C PHE A 352 16.86 -5.61 8.92
N SER A 353 16.29 -4.58 9.52
CA SER A 353 17.03 -3.43 10.03
C SER A 353 17.48 -3.64 11.48
N GLU A 354 18.39 -2.77 11.93
CA GLU A 354 18.63 -2.55 13.34
C GLU A 354 17.34 -2.04 14.05
N PRO A 355 17.07 -2.44 15.31
CA PRO A 355 15.90 -1.98 16.05
C PRO A 355 15.87 -0.45 16.17
N PHE A 356 14.72 0.16 15.83
CA PHE A 356 14.50 1.61 15.83
C PHE A 356 15.43 2.41 14.90
N LYS A 357 16.21 1.73 14.04
CA LYS A 357 17.14 2.31 13.07
C LYS A 357 16.85 1.76 11.66
N PRO A 358 15.71 2.13 11.07
CA PRO A 358 15.28 1.66 9.76
C PRO A 358 16.19 2.10 8.59
N TYR A 359 17.23 2.89 8.86
CA TYR A 359 18.28 3.25 7.89
C TYR A 359 19.46 2.28 7.86
N ALA A 360 19.57 1.35 8.82
CA ALA A 360 20.69 0.42 8.97
C ALA A 360 20.23 -1.03 8.73
N TRP A 361 20.74 -1.67 7.67
CA TRP A 361 20.35 -3.01 7.22
C TRP A 361 21.56 -3.93 7.11
N PRO A 362 22.07 -4.46 8.24
CA PRO A 362 23.24 -5.34 8.25
C PRO A 362 23.03 -6.59 7.38
N THR A 363 24.04 -6.94 6.59
CA THR A 363 24.01 -8.14 5.73
C THR A 363 23.93 -9.44 6.53
N ALA A 364 24.40 -9.43 7.78
CA ALA A 364 24.32 -10.57 8.69
C ALA A 364 22.88 -10.96 9.08
N TYR A 365 21.90 -10.06 8.94
CA TYR A 365 20.51 -10.32 9.33
C TYR A 365 19.68 -10.91 8.20
N ARG A 366 20.24 -10.99 6.98
CA ARG A 366 19.51 -11.50 5.82
C ARG A 366 19.18 -12.97 5.96
N GLN A 367 17.96 -13.33 5.60
CA GLN A 367 17.48 -14.72 5.60
C GLN A 367 17.05 -15.08 4.19
N THR A 368 17.72 -16.08 3.60
CA THR A 368 17.37 -16.57 2.28
C THR A 368 16.30 -17.66 2.39
N TYR A 369 15.33 -17.61 1.49
CA TYR A 369 14.29 -18.62 1.35
C TYR A 369 14.42 -19.38 0.02
N ASP A 370 13.78 -20.54 -0.09
CA ASP A 370 13.89 -21.40 -1.28
C ASP A 370 13.00 -21.00 -2.45
N GLN A 371 12.10 -20.01 -2.25
CA GLN A 371 11.15 -19.50 -3.24
C GLN A 371 11.14 -17.97 -3.23
N ASP A 372 10.79 -17.36 -4.37
CA ASP A 372 10.65 -15.92 -4.49
C ASP A 372 9.47 -15.40 -3.65
N ILE A 373 9.70 -14.27 -2.98
CA ILE A 373 8.74 -13.65 -2.07
C ILE A 373 7.87 -12.68 -2.86
N VAL A 374 6.55 -12.81 -2.70
CA VAL A 374 5.56 -11.95 -3.35
C VAL A 374 5.15 -10.80 -2.43
N ALA A 375 4.95 -11.11 -1.14
CA ALA A 375 4.50 -10.14 -0.14
C ALA A 375 4.99 -10.53 1.25
N ILE A 376 5.09 -9.53 2.13
CA ILE A 376 5.30 -9.74 3.56
C ILE A 376 4.30 -8.92 4.35
N ALA A 377 3.87 -9.45 5.50
CA ALA A 377 3.06 -8.70 6.45
C ALA A 377 3.38 -9.14 7.87
N VAL A 378 2.98 -8.32 8.84
CA VAL A 378 3.31 -8.54 10.25
C VAL A 378 2.03 -8.67 11.07
N THR A 379 2.03 -9.60 12.02
CA THR A 379 1.03 -9.69 13.09
C THR A 379 1.75 -9.73 14.44
N GLY A 380 1.73 -8.60 15.15
CA GLY A 380 2.49 -8.44 16.40
C GLY A 380 3.99 -8.49 16.18
N THR A 381 4.63 -9.57 16.64
CA THR A 381 6.07 -9.84 16.46
C THR A 381 6.35 -10.95 15.44
N THR A 382 5.30 -11.52 14.82
CA THR A 382 5.44 -12.55 13.80
C THR A 382 5.39 -11.89 12.43
N LEU A 383 6.43 -12.11 11.63
CA LEU A 383 6.43 -11.79 10.21
C LEU A 383 5.93 -13.01 9.44
N VAL A 384 5.04 -12.80 8.49
CA VAL A 384 4.58 -13.83 7.55
C VAL A 384 5.07 -13.45 6.17
N GLY A 385 5.86 -14.34 5.57
CA GLY A 385 6.31 -14.22 4.19
C GLY A 385 5.43 -15.08 3.28
N MET A 386 4.82 -14.46 2.28
CA MET A 386 4.04 -15.14 1.25
C MET A 386 4.86 -15.22 -0.04
N THR A 387 4.92 -16.41 -0.62
CA THR A 387 5.82 -16.73 -1.74
C THR A 387 5.05 -17.27 -2.94
N GLU A 388 5.74 -17.54 -4.03
CA GLU A 388 5.20 -18.27 -5.19
C GLU A 388 4.97 -19.77 -4.94
N GLY A 389 5.24 -20.27 -3.73
CA GLY A 389 5.08 -21.67 -3.37
C GLY A 389 4.57 -21.86 -1.95
N ASN A 390 5.48 -22.15 -1.01
CA ASN A 390 5.15 -22.35 0.39
C ASN A 390 5.33 -21.04 1.19
N PRO A 391 4.32 -20.59 1.93
CA PRO A 391 4.50 -19.47 2.84
C PRO A 391 5.36 -19.89 4.05
N PHE A 392 5.93 -18.90 4.73
CA PHE A 392 6.69 -19.11 5.96
C PHE A 392 6.35 -18.06 7.00
N THR A 393 6.66 -18.35 8.26
CA THR A 393 6.60 -17.40 9.36
C THR A 393 8.00 -17.20 9.93
N ILE A 394 8.30 -16.00 10.39
CA ILE A 394 9.50 -15.69 11.17
C ILE A 394 9.02 -15.11 12.49
N THR A 395 9.49 -15.69 13.59
CA THR A 395 9.28 -15.17 14.93
C THR A 395 10.60 -14.81 15.57
N GLY A 396 10.64 -13.70 16.30
CA GLY A 396 11.81 -13.29 17.05
C GLY A 396 11.66 -11.90 17.62
N VAL A 397 12.55 -11.55 18.54
CA VAL A 397 12.62 -10.22 19.15
C VAL A 397 13.91 -9.47 18.80
N ASP A 398 14.93 -10.20 18.35
CA ASP A 398 16.24 -9.67 17.95
C ASP A 398 16.57 -10.13 16.52
N PRO A 399 16.92 -9.21 15.59
CA PRO A 399 17.28 -9.53 14.21
C PRO A 399 18.35 -10.62 14.05
N VAL A 400 19.32 -10.70 14.96
CA VAL A 400 20.40 -11.71 14.92
C VAL A 400 19.86 -13.13 15.05
N THR A 401 18.77 -13.29 15.80
CA THR A 401 18.21 -14.61 16.14
C THR A 401 16.98 -14.98 15.30
N MET A 402 16.38 -14.01 14.62
CA MET A 402 15.17 -14.21 13.80
C MET A 402 15.34 -15.27 12.72
N GLY A 403 16.54 -15.46 12.18
CA GLY A 403 16.82 -16.53 11.22
C GLY A 403 16.54 -17.94 11.75
N GLY A 404 16.77 -18.19 13.04
CA GLY A 404 16.47 -19.46 13.69
C GLY A 404 14.98 -19.69 13.97
N GLY A 405 14.16 -18.63 13.87
CA GLY A 405 12.72 -18.67 14.08
C GLY A 405 11.91 -18.77 12.77
N MET A 406 12.57 -19.03 11.64
CA MET A 406 11.92 -19.22 10.34
C MET A 406 11.29 -20.62 10.24
N GLU A 407 9.98 -20.67 10.07
CA GLU A 407 9.21 -21.90 9.93
C GLU A 407 8.51 -21.94 8.56
N LYS A 408 8.83 -22.96 7.76
CA LYS A 408 8.17 -23.22 6.48
C LYS A 408 6.86 -23.95 6.69
N LEU A 409 5.77 -23.43 6.12
CA LEU A 409 4.50 -24.13 6.15
C LEU A 409 4.55 -25.35 5.22
N GLY A 410 4.16 -26.52 5.74
CA GLY A 410 4.21 -27.80 5.01
C GLY A 410 3.21 -27.95 3.85
N VAL A 411 2.45 -26.89 3.53
CA VAL A 411 1.45 -26.88 2.46
C VAL A 411 1.78 -25.78 1.46
N ALA A 412 1.66 -26.09 0.16
CA ALA A 412 1.92 -25.14 -0.91
C ALA A 412 0.67 -24.28 -1.17
N TRP A 413 0.72 -23.04 -0.68
CA TRP A 413 -0.31 -22.03 -0.81
C TRP A 413 0.31 -20.75 -1.36
N PRO A 414 0.49 -20.67 -2.69
CA PRO A 414 1.17 -19.55 -3.29
C PRO A 414 0.32 -18.28 -3.23
N CYS A 415 0.97 -17.13 -3.06
CA CYS A 415 0.32 -15.83 -3.07
C CYS A 415 0.04 -15.37 -4.50
N MET A 416 -1.22 -15.15 -4.83
CA MET A 416 -1.61 -14.74 -6.18
C MET A 416 -1.54 -13.22 -6.39
N ALA A 417 -1.72 -12.43 -5.33
CA ALA A 417 -1.75 -10.98 -5.40
C ALA A 417 -1.24 -10.35 -4.10
N LYS A 418 -0.12 -9.60 -4.18
CA LYS A 418 0.40 -8.79 -3.08
C LYS A 418 -0.64 -7.80 -2.55
N ARG A 419 -1.36 -7.14 -3.47
CA ARG A 419 -2.34 -6.11 -3.12
C ARG A 419 -3.63 -6.67 -2.51
N GLY A 420 -3.83 -7.99 -2.53
CA GLY A 420 -4.93 -8.69 -1.87
C GLY A 420 -4.60 -9.14 -0.44
N VAL A 421 -3.41 -8.82 0.08
CA VAL A 421 -3.00 -9.18 1.45
C VAL A 421 -3.68 -8.25 2.45
N ALA A 422 -4.31 -8.82 3.49
CA ALA A 422 -4.98 -8.06 4.54
C ALA A 422 -4.61 -8.58 5.94
N SER A 423 -4.40 -7.67 6.89
CA SER A 423 -4.02 -7.99 8.26
C SER A 423 -5.25 -7.96 9.19
N PHE A 424 -5.76 -9.14 9.54
CA PHE A 424 -6.87 -9.28 10.49
C PHE A 424 -6.37 -9.37 11.93
N ALA A 425 -7.28 -9.19 12.90
CA ALA A 425 -6.95 -9.32 14.33
C ALA A 425 -6.44 -10.72 14.72
N PHE A 426 -6.76 -11.76 13.94
CA PHE A 426 -6.45 -13.17 14.21
C PHE A 426 -5.42 -13.78 13.25
N GLY A 427 -4.84 -12.98 12.35
CA GLY A 427 -3.82 -13.42 11.40
C GLY A 427 -3.84 -12.63 10.10
N ILE A 428 -2.95 -12.98 9.17
CA ILE A 428 -2.88 -12.36 7.86
C ILE A 428 -3.58 -13.24 6.82
N GLY A 429 -4.49 -12.64 6.06
CA GLY A 429 -5.16 -13.28 4.94
C GLY A 429 -4.58 -12.84 3.60
N TYR A 430 -4.53 -13.75 2.63
CA TYR A 430 -4.13 -13.46 1.25
C TYR A 430 -4.80 -14.41 0.25
N PRO A 431 -4.96 -14.01 -1.02
CA PRO A 431 -5.53 -14.87 -2.05
C PRO A 431 -4.53 -15.93 -2.52
N ALA A 432 -4.95 -17.19 -2.46
CA ALA A 432 -4.26 -18.34 -3.06
C ALA A 432 -5.19 -19.03 -4.09
N PRO A 433 -4.67 -19.95 -4.93
CA PRO A 433 -5.48 -20.67 -5.93
C PRO A 433 -6.66 -21.45 -5.34
N GLN A 434 -6.53 -21.94 -4.11
CA GLN A 434 -7.55 -22.77 -3.45
C GLN A 434 -8.62 -21.94 -2.72
N GLY A 435 -8.36 -20.66 -2.44
CA GLY A 435 -9.20 -19.80 -1.62
C GLY A 435 -8.38 -18.70 -0.94
N MET A 436 -9.02 -17.95 -0.05
CA MET A 436 -8.30 -17.03 0.83
C MET A 436 -7.64 -17.83 1.95
N VAL A 437 -6.32 -17.85 1.95
CA VAL A 437 -5.53 -18.48 2.99
C VAL A 437 -5.34 -17.50 4.11
N MET A 438 -5.38 -17.99 5.33
CA MET A 438 -5.13 -17.21 6.53
C MET A 438 -4.02 -17.86 7.34
N ILE A 439 -3.02 -17.07 7.71
CA ILE A 439 -1.90 -17.50 8.55
C ILE A 439 -1.98 -16.73 9.87
N GLY A 440 -2.19 -17.47 10.95
CA GLY A 440 -2.22 -16.98 12.32
C GLY A 440 -1.86 -18.12 13.27
N ALA A 441 -2.51 -18.18 14.44
CA ALA A 441 -2.33 -19.31 15.36
C ALA A 441 -2.67 -20.67 14.71
N ASN A 442 -3.63 -20.67 13.79
CA ASN A 442 -3.91 -21.78 12.88
C ASN A 442 -3.85 -21.27 11.45
N SER A 443 -3.32 -22.09 10.54
CA SER A 443 -3.28 -21.77 9.11
C SER A 443 -4.32 -22.60 8.36
N ASP A 444 -5.28 -21.95 7.69
CA ASP A 444 -6.38 -22.62 6.97
C ASP A 444 -6.93 -21.74 5.84
N ILE A 445 -7.68 -22.36 4.92
CA ILE A 445 -8.42 -21.67 3.86
C ILE A 445 -9.77 -21.25 4.43
N VAL A 446 -9.98 -19.95 4.61
CA VAL A 446 -11.18 -19.43 5.29
C VAL A 446 -12.40 -19.29 4.37
N THR A 447 -12.22 -19.33 3.05
CA THR A 447 -13.32 -19.26 2.08
C THR A 447 -13.85 -20.62 1.64
N LYS A 448 -13.34 -21.72 2.20
CA LYS A 448 -13.70 -23.09 1.79
C LYS A 448 -15.19 -23.41 1.92
N ASP A 449 -15.88 -22.80 2.88
CA ASP A 449 -17.31 -23.00 3.12
C ASP A 449 -18.19 -22.13 2.19
N LEU A 450 -17.63 -21.04 1.66
CA LEU A 450 -18.33 -20.10 0.78
C LEU A 450 -18.15 -20.46 -0.70
N PHE A 451 -16.97 -20.92 -1.10
CA PHE A 451 -16.61 -21.14 -2.50
C PHE A 451 -16.10 -22.56 -2.75
N THR A 452 -16.41 -23.10 -3.92
CA THR A 452 -15.59 -24.13 -4.53
C THR A 452 -14.34 -23.50 -5.17
N GLN A 453 -13.29 -24.29 -5.40
CA GLN A 453 -12.06 -23.80 -6.05
C GLN A 453 -12.33 -23.19 -7.43
N ARG A 454 -13.28 -23.75 -8.20
CA ARG A 454 -13.65 -23.23 -9.52
C ARG A 454 -14.31 -21.85 -9.43
N GLU A 455 -15.27 -21.69 -8.52
CA GLU A 455 -15.95 -20.40 -8.31
C GLU A 455 -15.00 -19.33 -7.76
N TRP A 456 -14.04 -19.73 -6.94
CA TRP A 456 -12.98 -18.83 -6.48
C TRP A 456 -12.10 -18.36 -7.63
N ALA A 457 -11.71 -19.27 -8.54
CA ALA A 457 -10.91 -18.92 -9.71
C ALA A 457 -11.66 -17.98 -10.67
N GLU A 458 -12.99 -18.07 -10.77
CA GLU A 458 -13.83 -17.17 -11.57
C GLU A 458 -13.79 -15.71 -11.08
N LEU A 459 -13.41 -15.46 -9.81
CA LEU A 459 -13.19 -14.10 -9.29
C LEU A 459 -11.84 -13.51 -9.71
N ASN A 460 -10.98 -14.30 -10.37
CA ASN A 460 -9.62 -13.91 -10.76
C ASN A 460 -8.76 -13.38 -9.58
N PRO A 461 -8.39 -14.23 -8.60
CA PRO A 461 -7.72 -13.83 -7.37
C PRO A 461 -6.39 -13.08 -7.55
N ALA A 462 -5.74 -13.20 -8.72
CA ALA A 462 -4.53 -12.46 -9.07
C ALA A 462 -4.75 -10.94 -9.21
N THR A 463 -6.00 -10.50 -9.40
CA THR A 463 -6.37 -9.08 -9.54
C THR A 463 -6.83 -8.45 -8.22
N PHE A 464 -6.80 -9.20 -7.12
CA PHE A 464 -7.38 -8.74 -5.87
C PHE A 464 -6.62 -7.53 -5.30
N ILE A 465 -7.40 -6.55 -4.86
CA ILE A 465 -6.99 -5.34 -4.15
C ILE A 465 -7.82 -5.24 -2.89
N GLY A 466 -7.23 -5.58 -1.75
CA GLY A 466 -8.00 -5.82 -0.54
C GLY A 466 -7.35 -5.31 0.72
N THR A 467 -8.20 -5.04 1.71
CA THR A 467 -7.79 -4.71 3.07
C THR A 467 -8.85 -5.23 4.05
N SER A 468 -8.53 -5.20 5.32
CA SER A 468 -9.47 -5.56 6.38
C SER A 468 -9.88 -4.34 7.20
N ALA A 469 -11.17 -4.17 7.43
CA ALA A 469 -11.74 -3.17 8.33
C ALA A 469 -12.89 -3.80 9.12
N ASP A 470 -12.97 -3.54 10.43
CA ASP A 470 -13.99 -4.09 11.34
C ASP A 470 -14.18 -5.63 11.23
N ASN A 471 -13.08 -6.38 11.14
CA ASN A 471 -13.06 -7.85 10.92
C ASN A 471 -13.69 -8.34 9.60
N ARG A 472 -14.00 -7.43 8.67
CA ARG A 472 -14.44 -7.75 7.32
C ARG A 472 -13.30 -7.59 6.34
N TYR A 473 -13.28 -8.49 5.36
CA TYR A 473 -12.40 -8.37 4.21
C TYR A 473 -13.14 -7.64 3.09
N TYR A 474 -12.59 -6.50 2.68
CA TYR A 474 -13.04 -5.72 1.56
C TYR A 474 -12.06 -5.92 0.42
N ALA A 475 -12.52 -6.37 -0.74
CA ALA A 475 -11.65 -6.59 -1.88
C ALA A 475 -12.30 -6.21 -3.20
N GLY A 476 -11.56 -5.44 -4.00
CA GLY A 476 -11.82 -5.24 -5.42
C GLY A 476 -11.22 -6.38 -6.23
N TYR A 477 -11.85 -6.70 -7.36
CA TYR A 477 -11.42 -7.74 -8.29
C TYR A 477 -11.90 -7.41 -9.70
N THR A 478 -11.17 -7.90 -10.71
CA THR A 478 -11.53 -7.73 -12.12
C THR A 478 -11.80 -9.10 -12.74
N ALA A 479 -13.03 -9.30 -13.20
CA ALA A 479 -13.45 -10.52 -13.89
C ALA A 479 -14.29 -10.17 -15.12
N ASN A 480 -14.00 -10.80 -16.27
CA ASN A 480 -14.70 -10.58 -17.55
C ASN A 480 -14.78 -9.08 -17.91
N ASP A 481 -13.65 -8.37 -17.81
CA ASP A 481 -13.52 -6.94 -18.11
C ASP A 481 -14.39 -6.00 -17.25
N SER A 482 -14.97 -6.52 -16.16
CA SER A 482 -15.71 -5.75 -15.16
C SER A 482 -14.96 -5.75 -13.83
N SER A 483 -14.71 -4.57 -13.29
CA SER A 483 -14.14 -4.39 -11.95
C SER A 483 -15.24 -4.14 -10.93
N LEU A 484 -15.27 -4.95 -9.89
CA LEU A 484 -16.26 -4.91 -8.82
C LEU A 484 -15.58 -5.07 -7.48
N MET A 485 -16.32 -4.80 -6.41
CA MET A 485 -15.88 -5.00 -5.05
C MET A 485 -16.74 -6.08 -4.39
N PHE A 486 -16.19 -6.78 -3.39
CA PHE A 486 -16.95 -7.65 -2.53
C PHE A 486 -16.55 -7.48 -1.06
N VAL A 487 -17.42 -7.95 -0.19
CA VAL A 487 -17.21 -7.99 1.26
C VAL A 487 -17.40 -9.42 1.74
N ILE A 488 -16.49 -9.87 2.59
CA ILE A 488 -16.62 -11.13 3.34
C ILE A 488 -16.50 -10.81 4.82
N ASP A 489 -17.52 -11.17 5.59
CA ASP A 489 -17.47 -11.13 7.05
C ASP A 489 -17.15 -12.52 7.59
N LYS A 490 -16.00 -12.70 8.25
CA LYS A 490 -15.61 -14.01 8.78
C LYS A 490 -16.48 -14.44 9.97
N ALA A 491 -17.09 -13.49 10.69
CA ALA A 491 -17.92 -13.82 11.85
C ALA A 491 -19.24 -14.50 11.44
N GLU A 492 -19.62 -14.42 10.16
CA GLU A 492 -20.88 -14.95 9.64
C GLU A 492 -20.64 -16.07 8.61
N SER A 493 -21.44 -17.14 8.69
CA SER A 493 -21.30 -18.31 7.81
C SER A 493 -21.77 -18.09 6.37
N ALA A 494 -22.53 -17.02 6.10
CA ALA A 494 -23.07 -16.67 4.78
C ALA A 494 -22.94 -15.16 4.55
N SER A 495 -21.72 -14.72 4.26
CA SER A 495 -21.33 -13.32 4.35
C SER A 495 -20.78 -12.72 3.07
N PHE A 496 -20.77 -13.46 1.95
CA PHE A 496 -20.31 -12.91 0.68
C PHE A 496 -21.35 -11.92 0.16
N ILE A 497 -20.94 -10.67 -0.06
CA ILE A 497 -21.78 -9.60 -0.60
C ILE A 497 -21.01 -8.93 -1.73
N LYS A 498 -21.67 -8.71 -2.88
CA LYS A 498 -21.09 -7.96 -3.99
C LYS A 498 -21.37 -6.46 -3.83
N VAL A 499 -20.49 -5.64 -4.35
CA VAL A 499 -20.56 -4.18 -4.30
C VAL A 499 -20.19 -3.66 -5.69
N ASN A 500 -21.09 -2.90 -6.29
CA ASN A 500 -20.93 -2.35 -7.63
C ASN A 500 -20.10 -1.07 -7.57
N GLN A 501 -18.81 -1.23 -7.27
CA GLN A 501 -17.84 -0.15 -7.21
C GLN A 501 -16.56 -0.61 -7.89
N ASN A 502 -16.11 0.17 -8.86
CA ASN A 502 -14.85 -0.07 -9.54
C ASN A 502 -13.74 0.69 -8.80
N ILE A 503 -13.05 -0.02 -7.92
CA ILE A 503 -11.97 0.56 -7.14
C ILE A 503 -10.62 0.24 -7.79
N THR A 504 -9.69 1.19 -7.75
CA THR A 504 -8.31 0.97 -8.20
C THR A 504 -7.35 0.79 -7.04
N ALA A 505 -7.68 1.30 -5.85
CA ALA A 505 -6.95 1.10 -4.60
C ALA A 505 -7.89 1.15 -3.39
N ILE A 506 -7.48 0.54 -2.29
CA ILE A 506 -8.21 0.52 -1.02
C ILE A 506 -7.25 0.67 0.15
N TRP A 507 -7.62 1.44 1.15
CA TRP A 507 -6.80 1.72 2.32
C TRP A 507 -7.64 1.84 3.59
N ALA A 508 -7.37 0.99 4.58
CA ALA A 508 -7.92 1.14 5.92
C ALA A 508 -6.96 1.99 6.76
N ASP A 509 -7.39 3.18 7.21
CA ASP A 509 -6.55 4.06 8.03
C ASP A 509 -6.58 3.63 9.51
N PRO A 510 -5.45 3.16 10.08
CA PRO A 510 -5.41 2.76 11.49
C PRO A 510 -5.65 3.92 12.46
N ALA A 511 -5.41 5.18 12.05
CA ALA A 511 -5.54 6.33 12.93
C ALA A 511 -7.00 6.78 13.13
N THR A 512 -7.82 6.67 12.09
CA THR A 512 -9.23 7.08 12.11
C THR A 512 -10.21 5.91 12.19
N GLY A 513 -9.76 4.69 11.84
CA GLY A 513 -10.62 3.52 11.70
C GLY A 513 -11.50 3.56 10.44
N LYS A 514 -11.32 4.57 9.58
CA LYS A 514 -12.08 4.75 8.34
C LYS A 514 -11.45 3.98 7.19
N LEU A 515 -12.30 3.58 6.25
CA LEU A 515 -11.90 2.92 5.01
C LEU A 515 -11.96 3.93 3.86
N TYR A 516 -10.95 3.93 3.00
CA TYR A 516 -10.86 4.80 1.84
C TYR A 516 -10.68 3.97 0.58
N VAL A 517 -11.26 4.43 -0.52
CA VAL A 517 -11.18 3.79 -1.84
C VAL A 517 -10.78 4.82 -2.88
N ALA A 518 -10.02 4.39 -3.88
CA ALA A 518 -9.75 5.20 -5.06
C ALA A 518 -10.65 4.80 -6.21
N VAL A 519 -11.28 5.79 -6.84
CA VAL A 519 -12.14 5.67 -8.02
C VAL A 519 -11.83 6.88 -8.91
N ASP A 520 -11.65 6.66 -10.21
CA ASP A 520 -11.41 7.72 -11.20
C ASP A 520 -10.34 8.75 -10.77
N ARG A 521 -9.18 8.25 -10.34
CA ARG A 521 -8.04 9.06 -9.85
C ARG A 521 -8.34 9.98 -8.66
N LYS A 522 -9.43 9.74 -7.93
CA LYS A 522 -9.83 10.48 -6.71
C LYS A 522 -9.93 9.53 -5.53
N ILE A 523 -9.78 10.07 -4.32
CA ILE A 523 -9.86 9.34 -3.05
C ILE A 523 -11.18 9.67 -2.37
N TYR A 524 -11.93 8.64 -2.03
CA TYR A 524 -13.20 8.72 -1.33
C TYR A 524 -13.15 8.00 0.01
N GLU A 525 -13.85 8.53 1.01
CA GLU A 525 -14.19 7.80 2.23
C GLU A 525 -15.33 6.82 1.92
N TRP A 526 -15.09 5.53 2.16
CA TRP A 526 -16.06 4.46 1.93
C TRP A 526 -17.23 4.57 2.91
N GLU A 527 -18.45 4.56 2.38
CA GLU A 527 -19.69 4.76 3.17
C GLU A 527 -19.71 6.08 3.98
N GLY A 528 -18.91 7.07 3.57
CA GLY A 528 -18.76 8.35 4.27
C GLY A 528 -19.91 9.35 4.05
N ASP A 529 -20.69 9.21 2.98
CA ASP A 529 -21.82 10.11 2.71
C ASP A 529 -23.14 9.45 3.14
N ALA A 530 -23.68 9.88 4.28
CA ALA A 530 -24.97 9.40 4.78
C ALA A 530 -26.17 9.91 3.96
N GLY A 531 -25.99 10.94 3.13
CA GLY A 531 -27.02 11.51 2.27
C GLY A 531 -27.23 10.74 0.98
N THR A 532 -26.22 10.01 0.50
CA THR A 532 -26.31 9.16 -0.68
C THR A 532 -26.37 7.69 -0.28
N LYS A 533 -27.32 6.94 -0.86
CA LYS A 533 -27.49 5.51 -0.59
C LYS A 533 -27.34 4.72 -1.88
N LEU A 534 -26.50 3.69 -1.86
CA LEU A 534 -26.37 2.77 -2.97
C LEU A 534 -27.65 1.93 -3.09
N THR A 535 -28.16 1.80 -4.31
CA THR A 535 -29.27 0.91 -4.60
C THR A 535 -28.81 -0.54 -4.47
N TYR A 536 -29.45 -1.30 -3.59
CA TYR A 536 -29.21 -2.71 -3.41
C TYR A 536 -30.08 -3.58 -4.32
N GLU A 537 -29.63 -4.81 -4.51
CA GLU A 537 -30.44 -5.90 -5.04
C GLU A 537 -30.25 -7.14 -4.17
N TRP A 538 -31.35 -7.73 -3.71
CA TRP A 538 -31.35 -8.97 -2.95
C TRP A 538 -32.34 -9.96 -3.55
N LYS A 539 -31.89 -11.17 -3.87
CA LYS A 539 -32.72 -12.27 -4.38
C LYS A 539 -32.69 -13.45 -3.42
N SER A 540 -33.87 -13.88 -2.98
CA SER A 540 -34.02 -15.01 -2.06
C SER A 540 -33.61 -16.35 -2.67
N ARG A 541 -33.47 -17.38 -1.83
CA ARG A 541 -33.46 -18.78 -2.29
C ARG A 541 -34.73 -19.17 -3.07
N LYS A 542 -34.69 -20.37 -3.66
CA LYS A 542 -35.88 -21.06 -4.18
C LYS A 542 -36.69 -21.65 -3.03
N PHE A 543 -37.88 -21.09 -2.78
CA PHE A 543 -38.82 -21.66 -1.82
C PHE A 543 -39.65 -22.72 -2.51
N ILE A 544 -39.39 -23.98 -2.15
CA ILE A 544 -40.11 -25.13 -2.69
C ILE A 544 -41.27 -25.52 -1.76
N THR A 545 -42.49 -25.54 -2.28
CA THR A 545 -43.69 -26.00 -1.55
C THR A 545 -44.09 -27.40 -2.02
N ALA A 546 -44.60 -28.24 -1.09
CA ALA A 546 -44.97 -29.62 -1.42
C ALA A 546 -46.13 -29.72 -2.44
N PRO A 547 -47.26 -29.01 -2.26
CA PRO A 547 -48.18 -28.74 -3.37
C PRO A 547 -47.78 -27.44 -4.10
N PRO A 548 -48.05 -27.31 -5.41
CA PRO A 548 -47.99 -26.03 -6.10
C PRO A 548 -49.03 -25.05 -5.52
N VAL A 549 -48.57 -23.88 -5.07
CA VAL A 549 -49.39 -22.86 -4.41
C VAL A 549 -49.46 -21.60 -5.28
N ASN A 550 -50.58 -20.88 -5.17
CA ASN A 550 -50.68 -19.49 -5.65
C ASN A 550 -50.65 -18.56 -4.43
N TYR A 551 -49.63 -17.70 -4.34
CA TYR A 551 -49.58 -16.66 -3.33
C TYR A 551 -50.38 -15.44 -3.81
N GLY A 552 -51.60 -15.24 -3.28
CA GLY A 552 -52.48 -14.15 -3.67
C GLY A 552 -52.24 -12.82 -2.95
N ALA A 553 -51.42 -12.79 -1.89
CA ALA A 553 -51.14 -11.58 -1.12
C ALA A 553 -49.69 -11.51 -0.65
N ALA A 554 -49.15 -10.29 -0.60
CA ALA A 554 -47.83 -10.00 -0.05
C ALA A 554 -47.85 -8.73 0.81
N LYS A 555 -46.95 -8.69 1.80
CA LYS A 555 -46.65 -7.51 2.62
C LYS A 555 -45.14 -7.42 2.80
N ILE A 556 -44.60 -6.23 2.64
CA ILE A 556 -43.19 -5.94 2.86
C ILE A 556 -43.12 -4.93 3.98
N ASP A 557 -42.39 -5.27 5.04
CA ASP A 557 -42.14 -4.37 6.16
C ASP A 557 -40.87 -3.58 5.84
N ALA A 558 -41.06 -2.36 5.34
CA ALA A 558 -39.98 -1.45 4.96
C ALA A 558 -40.13 -0.08 5.62
N ASP A 559 -39.01 0.59 5.82
CA ASP A 559 -38.92 1.92 6.40
C ASP A 559 -38.63 2.94 5.30
N PHE A 560 -39.59 3.83 5.04
CA PHE A 560 -39.52 4.87 4.00
C PHE A 560 -39.32 6.26 4.62
N ASP A 561 -39.12 6.35 5.94
CA ASP A 561 -38.90 7.62 6.59
C ASP A 561 -37.42 7.98 6.51
N MET A 562 -37.11 9.14 5.92
CA MET A 562 -35.76 9.70 5.91
C MET A 562 -35.56 10.57 7.17
N PRO A 563 -34.61 10.24 8.05
CA PRO A 563 -34.26 11.07 9.20
C PRO A 563 -33.79 12.47 8.75
N GLU A 564 -34.08 13.49 9.56
CA GLU A 564 -33.71 14.89 9.27
C GLU A 564 -32.20 15.09 9.02
N MET A 565 -31.37 14.31 9.72
CA MET A 565 -29.92 14.30 9.54
C MET A 565 -29.49 13.77 8.16
N GLU A 566 -30.13 12.70 7.68
CA GLU A 566 -29.83 12.14 6.35
C GLU A 566 -30.29 13.11 5.26
N ALA A 567 -31.47 13.72 5.42
CA ALA A 567 -31.99 14.72 4.49
C ALA A 567 -31.07 15.95 4.40
N ALA A 568 -30.55 16.43 5.54
CA ALA A 568 -29.58 17.51 5.57
C ALA A 568 -28.25 17.13 4.88
N SER A 569 -27.77 15.90 5.07
CA SER A 569 -26.59 15.39 4.37
C SER A 569 -26.81 15.31 2.86
N ALA A 570 -27.97 14.80 2.42
CA ALA A 570 -28.31 14.72 1.00
C ALA A 570 -28.37 16.10 0.34
N GLN A 571 -28.96 17.09 1.03
CA GLN A 571 -28.96 18.47 0.56
C GLN A 571 -27.55 19.05 0.46
N SER A 572 -26.70 18.80 1.46
CA SER A 572 -25.30 19.24 1.43
C SER A 572 -24.53 18.62 0.25
N SER A 573 -24.71 17.33 -0.03
CA SER A 573 -24.07 16.66 -1.17
C SER A 573 -24.58 17.20 -2.51
N TYR A 574 -25.89 17.47 -2.62
CA TYR A 574 -26.50 18.09 -3.81
C TYR A 574 -25.94 19.49 -4.08
N ASP A 575 -25.91 20.35 -3.07
CA ASP A 575 -25.41 21.71 -3.19
C ASP A 575 -23.90 21.74 -3.52
N ALA A 576 -23.12 20.80 -2.95
CA ALA A 576 -21.70 20.64 -3.25
C ALA A 576 -21.45 20.21 -4.70
N ALA A 577 -22.21 19.25 -5.22
CA ALA A 577 -22.11 18.82 -6.62
C ALA A 577 -22.44 19.96 -7.60
N ILE A 578 -23.50 20.72 -7.32
CA ILE A 578 -23.85 21.92 -8.11
C ILE A 578 -22.72 22.94 -8.06
N ALA A 579 -22.19 23.25 -6.87
CA ALA A 579 -21.10 24.22 -6.74
C ALA A 579 -19.83 23.79 -7.49
N ALA A 580 -19.49 22.49 -7.45
CA ALA A 580 -18.36 21.94 -8.19
C ALA A 580 -18.56 22.06 -9.71
N ASN A 581 -19.73 21.68 -10.21
CA ASN A 581 -20.06 21.81 -11.64
C ASN A 581 -20.09 23.28 -12.08
N GLN A 582 -20.63 24.17 -11.26
CA GLN A 582 -20.63 25.62 -11.52
C GLN A 582 -19.21 26.19 -11.60
N ALA A 583 -18.28 25.70 -10.77
CA ALA A 583 -16.88 26.09 -10.83
C ALA A 583 -16.19 25.62 -12.12
N LEU A 584 -16.49 24.40 -12.60
CA LEU A 584 -15.99 23.90 -13.89
C LEU A 584 -16.51 24.75 -15.06
N ILE A 585 -17.81 25.06 -15.07
CA ILE A 585 -18.45 25.93 -16.07
C ILE A 585 -17.78 27.32 -16.08
N THR A 586 -17.60 27.92 -14.89
CA THR A 586 -17.05 29.28 -14.77
C THR A 586 -15.61 29.36 -15.24
N ASN A 587 -14.80 28.32 -14.99
CA ASN A 587 -13.40 28.26 -15.41
C ASN A 587 -13.21 27.73 -16.84
N GLY A 588 -14.29 27.33 -17.55
CA GLY A 588 -14.20 26.72 -18.87
C GLY A 588 -13.46 25.39 -18.87
N MET A 589 -13.51 24.64 -17.76
CA MET A 589 -12.81 23.36 -17.57
C MET A 589 -13.77 22.17 -17.67
N MET A 590 -14.82 22.31 -18.48
CA MET A 590 -15.81 21.25 -18.69
C MET A 590 -15.25 20.08 -19.51
N ASN A 591 -14.19 20.32 -20.29
CA ASN A 591 -13.59 19.33 -21.18
C ASN A 591 -14.59 18.72 -22.18
N ASP A 592 -15.60 19.49 -22.60
CA ASP A 592 -16.70 19.10 -23.50
C ASP A 592 -16.41 19.44 -24.99
N GLY A 593 -15.24 20.01 -25.27
CA GLY A 593 -14.82 20.44 -26.60
C GLY A 593 -14.20 19.33 -27.46
N LEU A 594 -14.54 19.29 -28.76
CA LEU A 594 -13.94 18.40 -29.78
C LEU A 594 -12.42 18.61 -30.01
N ALA A 595 -11.84 19.67 -29.46
CA ALA A 595 -10.42 20.03 -29.62
C ALA A 595 -9.73 20.30 -28.27
N ASP A 596 -10.32 19.87 -27.16
CA ASP A 596 -9.68 19.96 -25.85
C ASP A 596 -8.47 19.03 -25.76
N SER A 597 -7.53 19.37 -24.87
CA SER A 597 -6.33 18.55 -24.62
C SER A 597 -6.65 17.13 -24.13
N CYS A 598 -7.88 16.88 -23.69
CA CYS A 598 -8.39 15.63 -23.12
C CYS A 598 -9.20 14.79 -24.13
N LEU A 599 -8.87 14.83 -25.42
CA LEU A 599 -9.56 14.02 -26.43
C LEU A 599 -9.44 12.51 -26.12
N ALA A 600 -10.58 11.82 -26.08
CA ALA A 600 -10.73 10.39 -25.72
C ALA A 600 -10.50 10.02 -24.24
N GLU A 601 -10.47 11.00 -23.33
CA GLU A 601 -10.53 10.74 -21.88
C GLU A 601 -11.97 10.52 -21.38
N TYR A 602 -12.95 11.12 -22.07
CA TYR A 602 -14.38 11.02 -21.77
C TYR A 602 -15.13 10.33 -22.92
N GLU A 603 -16.28 9.73 -22.62
CA GLU A 603 -17.19 9.17 -23.63
C GLU A 603 -17.65 10.25 -24.62
N ILE A 604 -18.08 9.85 -25.82
CA ILE A 604 -18.60 10.79 -26.82
C ILE A 604 -19.87 11.46 -26.26
N GLY A 605 -19.77 12.76 -25.96
CA GLY A 605 -20.83 13.54 -25.31
C GLY A 605 -20.77 13.57 -23.78
N GLY A 606 -19.73 13.00 -23.17
CA GLY A 606 -19.40 13.15 -21.74
C GLY A 606 -18.54 14.38 -21.46
N ASP A 607 -18.40 14.72 -20.17
CA ASP A 607 -17.67 15.91 -19.70
C ASP A 607 -17.05 15.67 -18.29
N ALA A 608 -16.40 16.69 -17.73
CA ALA A 608 -15.77 16.65 -16.41
C ALA A 608 -16.74 16.90 -15.23
N MET A 609 -18.03 17.14 -15.50
CA MET A 609 -19.01 17.41 -14.45
C MET A 609 -19.31 16.16 -13.62
N GLN A 610 -19.67 16.39 -12.37
CA GLN A 610 -20.08 15.34 -11.45
C GLN A 610 -21.59 15.10 -11.59
N ASP A 611 -22.00 13.84 -11.45
CA ASP A 611 -23.41 13.50 -11.32
C ASP A 611 -24.02 14.18 -10.10
N ILE A 612 -25.17 14.81 -10.31
CA ILE A 612 -25.89 15.47 -9.21
C ILE A 612 -26.69 14.40 -8.46
N PRO A 613 -26.36 14.13 -7.18
CA PRO A 613 -27.06 13.11 -6.42
C PRO A 613 -28.52 13.53 -6.20
N PRO A 614 -29.50 12.63 -6.36
CA PRO A 614 -30.90 13.00 -6.18
C PRO A 614 -31.22 13.21 -4.68
N LEU A 615 -31.97 14.26 -4.36
CA LEU A 615 -32.32 14.65 -2.98
C LEU A 615 -33.23 13.64 -2.24
N ALA A 616 -34.02 12.86 -2.98
CA ALA A 616 -34.82 11.76 -2.43
C ALA A 616 -35.25 10.80 -3.55
N ILE A 617 -34.89 9.53 -3.43
CA ILE A 617 -35.52 8.44 -4.18
C ILE A 617 -35.66 7.24 -3.26
N ASP A 618 -36.33 7.38 -2.12
CA ASP A 618 -36.71 6.20 -1.33
C ASP A 618 -37.63 5.33 -2.20
N SER A 619 -37.05 4.29 -2.76
CA SER A 619 -37.70 3.43 -3.72
C SER A 619 -37.41 1.98 -3.36
N LEU A 620 -38.46 1.18 -3.44
CA LEU A 620 -38.38 -0.25 -3.24
C LEU A 620 -39.20 -0.94 -4.31
N GLN A 621 -38.53 -1.68 -5.16
CA GLN A 621 -39.16 -2.57 -6.12
C GLN A 621 -39.21 -3.98 -5.53
N PHE A 622 -40.42 -4.53 -5.48
CA PHE A 622 -40.66 -5.93 -5.21
C PHE A 622 -40.90 -6.67 -6.53
N GLN A 623 -40.23 -7.80 -6.71
CA GLN A 623 -40.49 -8.71 -7.82
C GLN A 623 -40.77 -10.13 -7.31
N LEU A 624 -41.79 -10.75 -7.89
CA LEU A 624 -42.13 -12.15 -7.67
C LEU A 624 -41.73 -12.96 -8.89
N TRP A 625 -40.90 -13.97 -8.66
CA TRP A 625 -40.50 -14.95 -9.64
C TRP A 625 -41.10 -16.31 -9.28
N ALA A 626 -41.69 -16.97 -10.27
CA ALA A 626 -42.25 -18.31 -10.11
C ALA A 626 -41.81 -19.17 -11.29
N ASP A 627 -41.34 -20.39 -11.01
CA ASP A 627 -40.77 -21.31 -12.02
C ASP A 627 -39.67 -20.68 -12.87
N GLY A 628 -38.90 -19.76 -12.30
CA GLY A 628 -37.83 -19.04 -13.00
C GLY A 628 -38.29 -17.94 -13.96
N ALA A 629 -39.59 -17.61 -13.99
CA ALA A 629 -40.13 -16.50 -14.76
C ALA A 629 -40.66 -15.38 -13.86
N LEU A 630 -40.40 -14.12 -14.24
CA LEU A 630 -40.98 -12.95 -13.57
C LEU A 630 -42.51 -12.96 -13.75
N LYS A 631 -43.25 -12.98 -12.64
CA LYS A 631 -44.73 -12.96 -12.64
C LYS A 631 -45.32 -11.62 -12.26
N PHE A 632 -44.63 -10.89 -11.39
CA PHE A 632 -45.13 -9.64 -10.87
C PHE A 632 -43.99 -8.69 -10.52
N THR A 633 -44.17 -7.42 -10.81
CA THR A 633 -43.30 -6.35 -10.34
C THR A 633 -44.16 -5.22 -9.79
N ARG A 634 -43.73 -4.62 -8.67
CA ARG A 634 -44.42 -3.49 -8.07
C ARG A 634 -43.47 -2.59 -7.31
N GLN A 635 -43.64 -1.29 -7.50
CA GLN A 635 -43.07 -0.27 -6.62
C GLN A 635 -43.84 -0.24 -5.30
N VAL A 636 -43.13 -0.47 -4.21
CA VAL A 636 -43.61 -0.45 -2.83
C VAL A 636 -43.31 0.94 -2.27
N ARG A 637 -44.34 1.61 -1.76
CA ARG A 637 -44.25 2.97 -1.21
C ARG A 637 -44.68 3.05 0.26
N ASN A 638 -45.11 1.92 0.82
CA ASN A 638 -45.56 1.78 2.20
C ASN A 638 -45.65 0.30 2.56
N SER A 639 -45.78 0.02 3.85
CA SER A 639 -45.86 -1.34 4.40
C SER A 639 -47.28 -1.93 4.38
N ARG A 640 -48.20 -1.40 3.55
CA ARG A 640 -49.55 -1.99 3.42
C ARG A 640 -49.49 -3.24 2.54
N ALA A 641 -50.26 -4.25 2.93
CA ALA A 641 -50.40 -5.46 2.13
C ALA A 641 -51.03 -5.18 0.76
N PHE A 642 -50.63 -5.94 -0.25
CA PHE A 642 -51.18 -5.86 -1.59
C PHE A 642 -51.47 -7.22 -2.20
N ARG A 643 -52.32 -7.23 -3.22
CA ARG A 643 -52.67 -8.44 -3.98
C ARG A 643 -51.62 -8.75 -5.03
N LEU A 644 -51.31 -10.02 -5.14
CA LEU A 644 -50.48 -10.62 -6.19
C LEU A 644 -51.39 -11.16 -7.32
N PRO A 645 -50.87 -11.36 -8.54
CA PRO A 645 -51.68 -11.81 -9.67
C PRO A 645 -52.25 -13.21 -9.45
N ALA A 646 -53.46 -13.46 -9.95
CA ALA A 646 -54.03 -14.81 -9.98
C ALA A 646 -53.51 -15.60 -11.21
N GLY A 647 -53.86 -16.88 -11.31
CA GLY A 647 -53.66 -17.66 -12.54
C GLY A 647 -52.29 -18.34 -12.69
N TYR A 648 -51.47 -18.35 -11.64
CA TYR A 648 -50.30 -19.23 -11.56
C TYR A 648 -50.45 -20.19 -10.39
N LYS A 649 -49.87 -21.38 -10.50
CA LYS A 649 -49.57 -22.27 -9.37
C LYS A 649 -48.14 -22.72 -9.58
N SER A 650 -47.32 -22.47 -8.59
CA SER A 650 -45.89 -22.79 -8.65
C SER A 650 -45.53 -23.59 -7.42
N ASP A 651 -44.70 -24.60 -7.60
CA ASP A 651 -44.03 -25.26 -6.49
C ASP A 651 -42.74 -24.54 -6.10
N ASN A 652 -42.26 -23.59 -6.92
CA ASN A 652 -41.03 -22.83 -6.69
C ASN A 652 -41.25 -21.32 -6.79
N VAL A 653 -40.96 -20.60 -5.70
CA VAL A 653 -41.09 -19.15 -5.63
C VAL A 653 -39.78 -18.50 -5.19
N GLU A 654 -39.42 -17.39 -5.84
CA GLU A 654 -38.28 -16.54 -5.49
C GLU A 654 -38.74 -15.07 -5.40
N ILE A 655 -38.11 -14.31 -4.51
CA ILE A 655 -38.40 -12.90 -4.28
C ILE A 655 -37.16 -12.09 -4.59
N VAL A 656 -37.32 -10.99 -5.33
CA VAL A 656 -36.27 -9.99 -5.53
C VAL A 656 -36.74 -8.66 -4.93
N LEU A 657 -35.86 -8.06 -4.13
CA LEU A 657 -36.00 -6.72 -3.58
C LEU A 657 -34.89 -5.87 -4.17
N SER A 658 -35.23 -4.75 -4.79
CA SER A 658 -34.25 -3.77 -5.26
C SER A 658 -34.67 -2.37 -4.80
N GLY A 659 -33.75 -1.61 -4.23
CA GLY A 659 -34.09 -0.32 -3.66
C GLY A 659 -33.00 0.25 -2.76
N ASN A 660 -33.33 1.30 -2.02
CA ASN A 660 -32.42 2.00 -1.11
C ASN A 660 -33.07 2.27 0.25
N VAL A 661 -34.06 1.47 0.63
CA VAL A 661 -34.79 1.57 1.90
C VAL A 661 -34.52 0.36 2.79
N LYS A 662 -34.60 0.54 4.10
CA LYS A 662 -34.45 -0.57 5.05
C LYS A 662 -35.65 -1.51 4.96
N VAL A 663 -35.42 -2.82 4.85
CA VAL A 663 -36.46 -3.86 4.87
C VAL A 663 -36.19 -4.83 6.02
N THR A 664 -37.18 -5.04 6.87
CA THR A 664 -37.09 -5.93 8.05
C THR A 664 -37.73 -7.29 7.80
N GLY A 665 -38.64 -7.40 6.84
CA GLY A 665 -39.22 -8.69 6.48
C GLY A 665 -40.15 -8.65 5.29
N VAL A 666 -40.41 -9.85 4.77
CA VAL A 666 -41.34 -10.08 3.66
C VAL A 666 -42.26 -11.23 4.04
N VAL A 667 -43.57 -11.02 3.87
CA VAL A 667 -44.61 -12.02 4.16
C VAL A 667 -45.42 -12.27 2.90
N LEU A 668 -45.54 -13.55 2.50
CA LEU A 668 -46.43 -13.98 1.42
C LEU A 668 -47.46 -14.98 1.98
N ALA A 669 -48.70 -14.86 1.49
CA ALA A 669 -49.79 -15.75 1.83
C ALA A 669 -50.68 -16.04 0.63
N GLU A 670 -51.38 -17.18 0.65
CA GLU A 670 -52.37 -17.55 -0.37
C GLU A 670 -53.51 -16.52 -0.47
N THR A 671 -53.91 -15.93 0.67
CA THR A 671 -55.02 -14.98 0.74
C THR A 671 -54.68 -13.80 1.65
N MET A 672 -55.41 -12.69 1.48
CA MET A 672 -55.30 -11.53 2.35
C MET A 672 -55.64 -11.84 3.81
N ASP A 673 -56.57 -12.77 4.06
CA ASP A 673 -56.91 -13.18 5.44
C ASP A 673 -55.86 -14.11 6.03
N GLY A 674 -55.23 -14.95 5.22
CA GLY A 674 -54.05 -15.72 5.63
C GLY A 674 -52.88 -14.82 6.03
N LEU A 675 -52.75 -13.64 5.40
CA LEU A 675 -51.72 -12.66 5.72
C LEU A 675 -51.97 -11.96 7.07
N LYS A 676 -53.22 -11.91 7.57
CA LYS A 676 -53.52 -11.40 8.92
C LYS A 676 -53.15 -12.40 10.03
N GLN A 677 -53.04 -13.68 9.69
CA GLN A 677 -52.75 -14.77 10.63
C GLN A 677 -51.25 -15.09 10.74
N ALA A 678 -50.44 -14.53 9.84
CA ALA A 678 -48.98 -14.71 9.72
C ALA A 678 -48.24 -13.45 10.16
#